data_AF-A0AAU6Q719-F1
#
_entry.id   AF-A0AAU6Q719-F1
#
_cell.length_a   1.000
_cell.length_b   1.000
_cell.length_c   1.000
_cell.angle_alpha   90.00
_cell.angle_beta   90.00
_cell.angle_gamma   90.00
#
_symmetry.space_group_name_H-M   'P 1'
#
loop_
_entity.id
_entity.type
_entity.pdbx_description
1 polymer ?
#
loop_
_entity_poly.entity_id
_entity_poly.type
_entity_poly.pdbx_seq_one_letter_code
_entity_poly.pdbx_strand_id
1 'polypeptide(L)'
;MTLGWMATLTLSLGVASALGGGSAPVPAPKPAPRPVQTQPAPKPAAPAPKPAPQAPVQQPVTAPAPVAVPQVQLPATEVTEPTLVGYAELPADTFAEGPASGAWNNGMRGEARFPSQPVQGFSGVQFDRQGQGYVFLSDNGYGAKNNSADYLLRLQRISLAPSVAKGQSGKVQPTGFIQLSDPDKKVPWQIVNEATAERLLTGADFDVEGFAFAQDGSIWIGDEFGPYLLHFSADGKLLEAPIATPNIVGFKTLRGQAPIVIGHRGSSGTRPEHTLEAYRVAIEAGADFIEPDLVVTKDGVLVARHEPVIAVVGADGKVLEATADVATREEFKDRLTTKTLDGVEVRGYFVEDFTLAELKTLRAVERLPQLRGKNYDGQFQIPTLEEVIALVKDTEAKTGRKVGIYPETKHPTYMNEVAKYNTSQLLIDTLKKTDFTDPARVFIQSFEVGNLKDLKMNVMPKAGVNIPLVQLVSSDDEPAYDLKAAGDTRTPKDMLSDEGLKEIASYASGVGPYKRWIIDAEGKTTDFVGRAHAAGLMVHTWTMRNEPTYLLPQYKNDPKAEMRQALRAGLDGFFTDFPATGAEVVRELTTPEVRSPQNPAFAQGVSSSAANIGTSGGFEGFTITPDGKAAYGLLEKTVSGDVAGQLRLMRYDLQTRQWSLAGRYALEGLGEAIGDLTPINDREFLVLERDNKQGADAALKRVYSISLDDMNPDGTFNKTLVADLMLLADPQGLAPSTQDGYFNFPYVTIENVLVLDKNTILVANDNNYPATGGRGKDVKDQNEVLWIRLPFDLNVSAGVGRK
;
A
#
# COMPACT_ATOMS: atom_id res chain seq x y z
N MET A 1 5.52 -22.01 -41.92
CA MET A 1 6.66 -22.72 -41.27
C MET A 1 7.12 -21.86 -40.10
N THR A 2 7.45 -22.51 -38.97
CA THR A 2 7.86 -22.05 -37.61
C THR A 2 6.71 -22.18 -36.61
N LEU A 3 6.64 -23.11 -35.64
CA LEU A 3 7.67 -23.84 -34.87
C LEU A 3 8.80 -22.93 -34.35
N GLY A 4 8.51 -22.23 -33.26
CA GLY A 4 9.42 -22.02 -32.13
C GLY A 4 8.53 -22.24 -30.90
N TRP A 5 8.86 -23.04 -29.89
CA TRP A 5 10.08 -23.03 -29.12
C TRP A 5 10.36 -24.46 -28.60
N MET A 6 11.53 -25.02 -28.92
CA MET A 6 12.09 -26.19 -28.24
C MET A 6 13.30 -25.71 -27.43
N ALA A 7 13.21 -25.76 -26.11
CA ALA A 7 14.36 -25.62 -25.22
C ALA A 7 14.89 -27.00 -24.86
N THR A 8 16.13 -27.26 -25.28
CA THR A 8 16.91 -28.47 -25.03
C THR A 8 17.34 -28.51 -23.55
N LEU A 9 16.97 -29.56 -22.82
CA LEU A 9 17.42 -29.80 -21.44
C LEU A 9 18.51 -30.87 -21.43
N THR A 10 19.74 -30.49 -21.08
CA THR A 10 20.85 -31.43 -20.85
C THR A 10 20.86 -31.86 -19.38
N LEU A 11 20.65 -33.15 -19.14
CA LEU A 11 20.72 -33.81 -17.84
C LEU A 11 22.20 -34.00 -17.43
N SER A 12 22.57 -33.61 -16.20
CA SER A 12 23.75 -34.12 -15.51
C SER A 12 23.35 -34.70 -14.16
N LEU A 13 23.57 -36.02 -14.02
CA LEU A 13 23.41 -36.76 -12.78
C LEU A 13 24.48 -36.34 -11.76
N GLY A 14 24.05 -36.12 -10.52
CA GLY A 14 24.90 -36.04 -9.34
C GLY A 14 24.28 -36.85 -8.20
N VAL A 15 24.81 -38.05 -7.98
CA VAL A 15 24.46 -38.97 -6.91
C VAL A 15 25.09 -38.49 -5.59
N ALA A 16 24.31 -38.38 -4.53
CA ALA A 16 24.81 -38.53 -3.15
C ALA A 16 23.67 -38.93 -2.20
N SER A 17 23.72 -40.18 -1.80
CA SER A 17 22.98 -40.85 -0.73
C SER A 17 23.53 -40.51 0.66
N ALA A 18 22.66 -40.31 1.67
CA ALA A 18 22.82 -40.90 3.00
C ALA A 18 21.63 -40.59 3.93
N LEU A 19 21.06 -41.66 4.50
CA LEU A 19 20.70 -41.90 5.92
C LEU A 19 19.95 -40.77 6.67
N GLY A 20 18.83 -40.97 7.35
CA GLY A 20 18.18 -42.14 7.91
C GLY A 20 17.29 -41.68 9.08
N GLY A 21 16.46 -42.57 9.61
CA GLY A 21 15.80 -42.38 10.91
C GLY A 21 14.29 -42.17 10.84
N GLY A 22 13.55 -43.28 11.00
CA GLY A 22 12.12 -43.23 11.20
C GLY A 22 11.72 -42.79 12.62
N SER A 23 10.46 -42.39 12.76
CA SER A 23 9.68 -42.64 13.97
C SER A 23 8.19 -42.59 13.62
N ALA A 24 7.49 -43.64 14.05
CA ALA A 24 6.06 -43.85 13.90
C ALA A 24 5.25 -42.95 14.86
N PRO A 25 3.94 -42.73 14.61
CA PRO A 25 3.15 -41.73 15.31
C PRO A 25 2.72 -42.17 16.72
N VAL A 26 2.84 -41.25 17.68
CA VAL A 26 2.31 -41.38 19.05
C VAL A 26 0.79 -41.19 19.03
N PRO A 27 0.00 -42.02 19.73
CA PRO A 27 -1.47 -41.93 19.70
C PRO A 27 -2.01 -40.84 20.62
N ALA A 28 -3.10 -40.20 20.19
CA ALA A 28 -3.82 -39.16 20.90
C ALA A 28 -4.41 -39.66 22.25
N PRO A 29 -4.42 -38.82 23.31
CA PRO A 29 -5.11 -39.14 24.55
C PRO A 29 -6.63 -38.89 24.44
N LYS A 30 -7.41 -39.85 24.95
CA LYS A 30 -8.87 -39.79 25.10
C LYS A 30 -9.30 -38.70 26.10
N PRO A 31 -10.50 -38.10 25.95
CA PRO A 31 -11.00 -37.05 26.83
C PRO A 31 -11.48 -37.60 28.18
N ALA A 32 -11.15 -36.89 29.26
CA ALA A 32 -11.61 -37.16 30.62
C ALA A 32 -13.08 -36.70 30.84
N PRO A 33 -13.83 -37.33 31.77
CA PRO A 33 -15.25 -37.07 31.95
C PRO A 33 -15.53 -35.78 32.74
N ARG A 34 -16.62 -35.09 32.39
CA ARG A 34 -17.15 -33.90 33.08
C ARG A 34 -17.55 -34.21 34.53
N PRO A 35 -17.25 -33.33 35.51
CA PRO A 35 -17.87 -33.40 36.82
C PRO A 35 -19.26 -32.74 36.83
N VAL A 36 -20.14 -33.36 37.62
CA VAL A 36 -21.52 -33.01 37.95
C VAL A 36 -21.58 -31.68 38.73
N GLN A 37 -22.52 -30.81 38.36
CA GLN A 37 -22.88 -29.62 39.14
C GLN A 37 -23.69 -30.01 40.37
N THR A 38 -23.20 -29.67 41.56
CA THR A 38 -24.00 -29.59 42.79
C THR A 38 -24.11 -28.13 43.22
N GLN A 39 -25.33 -27.62 43.32
CA GLN A 39 -25.64 -26.29 43.88
C GLN A 39 -25.32 -26.22 45.39
N PRO A 40 -24.75 -25.12 45.90
CA PRO A 40 -24.77 -24.81 47.32
C PRO A 40 -25.90 -23.83 47.69
N ALA A 41 -26.41 -24.02 48.91
CA ALA A 41 -27.51 -23.32 49.59
C ALA A 41 -27.28 -21.80 49.84
N PRO A 42 -28.33 -21.00 50.13
CA PRO A 42 -28.25 -19.53 50.16
C PRO A 42 -27.59 -18.99 51.44
N LYS A 43 -26.76 -17.95 51.27
CA LYS A 43 -26.07 -17.22 52.35
C LYS A 43 -26.89 -15.98 52.78
N PRO A 44 -26.87 -15.55 54.06
CA PRO A 44 -27.68 -14.43 54.54
C PRO A 44 -27.13 -13.07 54.11
N ALA A 45 -28.02 -12.08 54.00
CA ALA A 45 -27.73 -10.71 53.58
C ALA A 45 -26.73 -9.97 54.50
N ALA A 46 -25.82 -9.22 53.88
CA ALA A 46 -24.86 -8.33 54.55
C ALA A 46 -25.47 -6.94 54.84
N PRO A 47 -25.02 -6.24 55.90
CA PRO A 47 -25.57 -4.94 56.30
C PRO A 47 -25.06 -3.78 55.41
N ALA A 48 -25.84 -2.71 55.35
CA ALA A 48 -25.59 -1.52 54.53
C ALA A 48 -24.25 -0.82 54.85
N PRO A 49 -23.55 -0.26 53.84
CA PRO A 49 -22.26 0.39 54.03
C PRO A 49 -22.40 1.78 54.69
N LYS A 50 -21.48 2.10 55.61
CA LYS A 50 -21.31 3.44 56.19
C LYS A 50 -20.74 4.43 55.15
N PRO A 51 -21.02 5.74 55.27
CA PRO A 51 -20.46 6.75 54.37
C PRO A 51 -18.94 6.85 54.53
N ALA A 52 -18.22 6.97 53.40
CA ALA A 52 -16.77 7.19 53.37
C ALA A 52 -16.43 8.65 53.80
N PRO A 53 -15.27 8.87 54.45
CA PRO A 53 -14.82 10.21 54.82
C PRO A 53 -14.47 11.03 53.57
N GLN A 54 -14.92 12.28 53.55
CA GLN A 54 -14.61 13.25 52.49
C GLN A 54 -13.09 13.48 52.39
N ALA A 55 -12.54 13.33 51.18
CA ALA A 55 -11.16 13.69 50.87
C ALA A 55 -10.97 15.21 51.03
N PRO A 56 -9.81 15.68 51.53
CA PRO A 56 -9.55 17.10 51.67
C PRO A 56 -9.52 17.75 50.28
N VAL A 57 -10.30 18.82 50.14
CA VAL A 57 -10.29 19.72 48.97
C VAL A 57 -8.86 20.26 48.83
N GLN A 58 -8.14 19.83 47.80
CA GLN A 58 -6.88 20.47 47.42
C GLN A 58 -7.20 21.89 46.95
N GLN A 59 -6.64 22.88 47.65
CA GLN A 59 -6.68 24.27 47.21
C GLN A 59 -5.93 24.38 45.87
N PRO A 60 -6.37 25.27 44.96
CA PRO A 60 -5.69 25.51 43.70
C PRO A 60 -4.26 25.97 43.98
N VAL A 61 -3.28 25.18 43.52
CA VAL A 61 -1.88 25.57 43.55
C VAL A 61 -1.74 26.75 42.58
N THR A 62 -1.59 27.95 43.12
CA THR A 62 -1.25 29.14 42.34
C THR A 62 0.08 28.88 41.63
N ALA A 63 0.07 28.97 40.31
CA ALA A 63 1.27 28.88 39.48
C ALA A 63 2.35 29.85 40.00
N PRO A 64 3.64 29.44 40.02
CA PRO A 64 4.72 30.37 40.32
C PRO A 64 4.68 31.52 39.31
N ALA A 65 5.04 32.73 39.77
CA ALA A 65 5.12 33.91 38.92
C ALA A 65 6.03 33.64 37.70
N PRO A 66 5.72 34.18 36.51
CA PRO A 66 6.50 33.96 35.30
C PRO A 66 7.94 34.43 35.51
N VAL A 67 8.87 33.50 35.48
CA VAL A 67 10.30 33.83 35.39
C VAL A 67 10.53 34.29 33.97
N ALA A 68 10.92 35.55 33.79
CA ALA A 68 11.33 36.05 32.48
C ALA A 68 12.51 35.20 31.98
N VAL A 69 12.31 34.48 30.87
CA VAL A 69 13.38 33.75 30.20
C VAL A 69 14.36 34.81 29.67
N PRO A 70 15.66 34.77 30.06
CA PRO A 70 16.64 35.70 29.53
C PRO A 70 16.68 35.61 28.00
N GLN A 71 16.42 36.72 27.31
CA GLN A 71 16.67 36.79 25.88
C GLN A 71 18.18 36.88 25.65
N VAL A 72 18.80 35.74 25.33
CA VAL A 72 20.16 35.73 24.79
C VAL A 72 20.07 36.17 23.34
N GLN A 73 20.63 37.34 23.02
CA GLN A 73 20.66 37.83 21.65
C GLN A 73 21.71 37.04 20.87
N LEU A 74 21.25 36.29 19.87
CA LEU A 74 22.14 35.56 18.97
C LEU A 74 22.97 36.54 18.13
N PRO A 75 24.19 36.18 17.72
CA PRO A 75 25.00 36.97 16.81
C PRO A 75 24.21 37.36 15.54
N ALA A 76 24.24 38.63 15.17
CA ALA A 76 23.53 39.18 14.00
C ALA A 76 24.36 39.14 12.70
N THR A 77 25.54 38.52 12.72
CA THR A 77 26.49 38.53 11.60
C THR A 77 25.92 37.81 10.38
N GLU A 78 26.06 38.41 9.19
CA GLU A 78 25.82 37.72 7.92
C GLU A 78 26.78 36.52 7.79
N VAL A 79 26.27 35.40 7.28
CA VAL A 79 27.02 34.15 7.10
C VAL A 79 26.98 33.75 5.64
N THR A 80 28.00 33.04 5.18
CA THR A 80 28.11 32.58 3.77
C THR A 80 27.67 31.14 3.56
N GLU A 81 27.49 30.39 4.66
CA GLU A 81 27.00 29.02 4.71
C GLU A 81 26.21 28.79 6.01
N PRO A 82 25.38 27.73 6.12
CA PRO A 82 24.68 27.40 7.36
C PRO A 82 25.65 27.31 8.54
N THR A 83 25.42 28.15 9.56
CA THR A 83 26.36 28.36 10.66
C THR A 83 25.68 28.21 12.01
N LEU A 84 26.28 27.43 12.90
CA LEU A 84 25.88 27.31 14.30
C LEU A 84 26.13 28.65 15.02
N VAL A 85 25.06 29.25 15.55
CA VAL A 85 25.10 30.52 16.28
C VAL A 85 24.64 30.41 17.74
N GLY A 86 24.21 29.22 18.16
CA GLY A 86 23.86 28.89 19.53
C GLY A 86 23.79 27.39 19.74
N TYR A 87 24.14 26.93 20.93
CA TYR A 87 24.12 25.52 21.31
C TYR A 87 23.64 25.34 22.77
N ALA A 88 22.82 24.33 23.03
CA ALA A 88 22.40 23.93 24.37
C ALA A 88 22.21 22.41 24.46
N GLU A 89 22.29 21.85 25.66
CA GLU A 89 22.06 20.42 25.88
C GLU A 89 21.19 20.14 27.11
N LEU A 90 20.41 19.07 27.03
CA LEU A 90 19.68 18.46 28.14
C LEU A 90 20.37 17.15 28.53
N PRO A 91 20.74 16.97 29.82
CA PRO A 91 21.21 15.69 30.30
C PRO A 91 20.22 14.55 30.03
N ALA A 92 20.71 13.39 29.58
CA ALA A 92 19.94 12.24 29.16
C ALA A 92 19.06 11.73 30.31
N ASP A 93 19.61 11.70 31.52
CA ASP A 93 18.90 11.32 32.74
C ASP A 93 18.19 12.54 33.37
N THR A 94 17.30 13.19 32.60
CA THR A 94 16.43 14.25 33.12
C THR A 94 15.01 13.76 33.26
N PHE A 95 14.41 13.91 34.44
CA PHE A 95 13.09 13.36 34.75
C PHE A 95 12.11 14.45 35.19
N ALA A 96 10.83 14.18 34.95
CA ALA A 96 9.70 14.96 35.43
C ALA A 96 8.85 14.16 36.44
N GLU A 97 8.00 14.87 37.18
CA GLU A 97 7.08 14.26 38.15
C GLU A 97 6.17 13.23 37.48
N GLY A 98 5.99 12.08 38.11
CA GLY A 98 5.10 11.02 37.64
C GLY A 98 5.43 9.67 38.29
N PRO A 99 4.65 8.63 37.99
CA PRO A 99 4.93 7.29 38.49
C PRO A 99 6.25 6.74 37.91
N ALA A 100 6.83 5.78 38.61
CA ALA A 100 7.96 5.00 38.12
C ALA A 100 7.61 4.30 36.79
N SER A 101 8.58 4.19 35.89
CA SER A 101 8.38 3.71 34.52
C SER A 101 9.53 2.86 33.99
N GLY A 102 9.36 2.32 32.79
CA GLY A 102 10.31 1.42 32.14
C GLY A 102 10.30 0.03 32.72
N ALA A 103 9.18 -0.41 33.31
CA ALA A 103 8.98 -1.75 33.85
C ALA A 103 8.67 -2.78 32.77
N TRP A 104 8.24 -2.35 31.58
CA TRP A 104 7.87 -3.25 30.49
C TRP A 104 9.05 -3.59 29.60
N ASN A 105 9.17 -4.86 29.24
CA ASN A 105 10.14 -5.35 28.26
C ASN A 105 9.50 -6.48 27.45
N ASN A 106 9.35 -6.28 26.14
CA ASN A 106 8.68 -7.22 25.24
C ASN A 106 7.29 -7.68 25.74
N GLY A 107 6.50 -6.74 26.29
CA GLY A 107 5.17 -7.01 26.82
C GLY A 107 5.13 -7.72 28.18
N MET A 108 6.29 -7.98 28.82
CA MET A 108 6.35 -8.49 30.18
C MET A 108 6.66 -7.36 31.16
N ARG A 109 5.92 -7.30 32.27
CA ARG A 109 6.11 -6.31 33.33
C ARG A 109 7.05 -6.85 34.41
N GLY A 110 8.13 -6.12 34.68
CA GLY A 110 9.08 -6.35 35.76
C GLY A 110 9.10 -5.19 36.76
N GLU A 111 10.26 -4.97 37.37
CA GLU A 111 10.52 -3.78 38.20
C GLU A 111 10.79 -2.57 37.30
N ALA A 112 10.29 -1.40 37.71
CA ALA A 112 10.52 -0.15 36.99
C ALA A 112 12.01 0.22 36.99
N ARG A 113 12.56 0.51 35.81
CA ARG A 113 13.96 0.95 35.65
C ARG A 113 14.18 2.37 36.15
N PHE A 114 13.14 3.21 36.10
CA PHE A 114 13.23 4.62 36.42
C PHE A 114 12.26 4.99 37.54
N PRO A 115 12.68 5.84 38.49
CA PRO A 115 11.85 6.22 39.63
C PRO A 115 10.69 7.16 39.26
N SER A 116 10.74 7.79 38.09
CA SER A 116 9.75 8.75 37.58
C SER A 116 9.79 8.81 36.05
N GLN A 117 9.00 9.71 35.45
CA GLN A 117 8.87 9.82 33.99
C GLN A 117 10.07 10.54 33.36
N PRO A 118 10.68 10.00 32.29
CA PRO A 118 11.69 10.71 31.50
C PRO A 118 11.12 11.99 30.86
N VAL A 119 11.97 12.98 30.59
CA VAL A 119 11.63 14.20 29.83
C VAL A 119 11.92 14.04 28.33
N GLN A 120 12.69 13.02 27.99
CA GLN A 120 13.26 12.71 26.67
C GLN A 120 12.18 12.31 25.65
N GLY A 121 12.60 11.88 24.44
CA GLY A 121 11.67 11.46 23.39
C GLY A 121 11.25 12.63 22.49
N PHE A 122 12.13 13.59 22.18
CA PHE A 122 11.69 14.84 21.54
C PHE A 122 11.31 14.65 20.06
N SER A 123 10.02 14.43 19.80
CA SER A 123 9.43 14.17 18.48
C SER A 123 8.74 15.40 17.85
N GLY A 124 9.15 16.61 18.21
CA GLY A 124 8.59 17.82 17.64
C GLY A 124 8.63 19.00 18.60
N VAL A 125 8.67 20.20 18.04
CA VAL A 125 8.89 21.43 18.80
C VAL A 125 8.02 22.59 18.32
N GLN A 126 7.48 23.36 19.27
CA GLN A 126 6.74 24.59 19.00
C GLN A 126 7.12 25.69 20.00
N PHE A 127 6.84 26.95 19.65
CA PHE A 127 6.88 28.02 20.63
C PHE A 127 5.77 27.83 21.68
N ASP A 128 6.10 28.08 22.95
CA ASP A 128 5.07 28.11 23.99
C ASP A 128 4.16 29.33 23.79
N ARG A 129 2.87 29.07 23.57
CA ARG A 129 1.82 30.09 23.44
C ARG A 129 1.69 30.98 24.68
N GLN A 130 2.17 30.53 25.84
CA GLN A 130 2.22 31.33 27.07
C GLN A 130 3.45 32.27 27.13
N GLY A 131 4.31 32.26 26.12
CA GLY A 131 5.51 33.09 26.05
C GLY A 131 6.66 32.61 26.94
N GLN A 132 6.55 31.40 27.52
CA GLN A 132 7.50 30.88 28.51
C GLN A 132 8.65 30.04 27.92
N GLY A 133 8.83 30.05 26.60
CA GLY A 133 9.92 29.33 25.92
C GLY A 133 9.40 28.45 24.79
N TYR A 134 9.66 27.15 24.90
CA TYR A 134 9.40 26.14 23.89
C TYR A 134 8.60 24.98 24.50
N VAL A 135 7.90 24.25 23.64
CA VAL A 135 7.18 23.04 23.99
C VAL A 135 7.71 21.92 23.09
N PHE A 136 8.10 20.80 23.69
CA PHE A 136 8.55 19.60 22.99
C PHE A 136 7.57 18.46 23.22
N LEU A 137 7.21 17.73 22.17
CA LEU A 137 6.41 16.50 22.28
C LEU A 137 7.32 15.34 22.71
N SER A 138 6.83 14.48 23.61
CA SER A 138 7.44 13.18 23.85
C SER A 138 6.87 12.14 22.89
N ASP A 139 7.72 11.37 22.23
CA ASP A 139 7.41 10.20 21.39
C ASP A 139 6.81 9.03 22.21
N ASN A 140 6.76 7.83 21.63
CA ASN A 140 6.33 6.65 22.37
C ASN A 140 7.25 6.26 23.55
N GLY A 141 8.42 6.85 23.71
CA GLY A 141 9.30 6.71 24.85
C GLY A 141 10.39 5.68 24.67
N TYR A 142 10.13 4.40 25.02
CA TYR A 142 11.19 3.38 25.08
C TYR A 142 11.45 2.66 23.74
N GLY A 143 10.99 3.24 22.63
CA GLY A 143 11.26 2.82 21.26
C GLY A 143 10.36 1.71 20.71
N ALA A 144 9.41 1.17 21.49
CA ALA A 144 8.44 0.20 20.97
C ALA A 144 7.11 0.18 21.75
N LYS A 145 6.02 -0.07 21.02
CA LYS A 145 4.68 -0.26 21.60
C LYS A 145 4.65 -1.18 22.82
N ASN A 146 5.41 -2.27 22.80
CA ASN A 146 5.35 -3.33 23.80
C ASN A 146 6.21 -3.07 25.05
N ASN A 147 7.00 -1.99 25.09
CA ASN A 147 7.78 -1.59 26.26
C ASN A 147 7.37 -0.22 26.82
N SER A 148 6.46 0.49 26.14
CA SER A 148 6.02 1.85 26.50
C SER A 148 4.70 1.96 27.25
N ALA A 149 4.18 0.85 27.80
CA ALA A 149 2.90 0.85 28.53
C ALA A 149 2.91 1.61 29.87
N ASP A 150 4.07 2.04 30.36
CA ASP A 150 4.19 2.92 31.54
C ASP A 150 4.92 4.24 31.26
N TYR A 151 5.07 4.58 29.96
CA TYR A 151 5.57 5.86 29.50
C TYR A 151 4.40 6.80 29.22
N LEU A 152 4.26 7.88 29.98
CA LEU A 152 3.16 8.83 29.84
C LEU A 152 3.45 9.84 28.73
N LEU A 153 2.55 9.94 27.74
CA LEU A 153 2.69 10.91 26.65
C LEU A 153 2.43 12.34 27.14
N ARG A 154 3.37 13.24 26.85
CA ARG A 154 3.39 14.60 27.37
C ARG A 154 3.92 15.59 26.34
N LEU A 155 3.49 16.84 26.49
CA LEU A 155 4.22 17.97 25.92
C LEU A 155 5.03 18.66 27.02
N GLN A 156 6.35 18.60 26.94
CA GLN A 156 7.29 19.17 27.90
C GLN A 156 7.47 20.66 27.63
N ARG A 157 7.24 21.50 28.64
CA ARG A 157 7.60 22.92 28.58
C ARG A 157 9.06 23.08 28.93
N ILE A 158 9.81 23.71 28.03
CA ILE A 158 11.26 23.83 28.09
C ILE A 158 11.66 25.30 27.96
N SER A 159 12.46 25.77 28.91
CA SER A 159 13.20 27.02 28.78
C SER A 159 14.56 26.73 28.14
N LEU A 160 14.85 27.41 27.03
CA LEU A 160 16.12 27.31 26.30
C LEU A 160 16.97 28.56 26.51
N ALA A 161 18.22 28.36 26.95
CA ALA A 161 19.22 29.41 27.06
C ALA A 161 20.47 28.99 26.26
N PRO A 162 20.64 29.42 25.00
CA PRO A 162 21.78 29.03 24.19
C PRO A 162 23.07 29.61 24.76
N SER A 163 24.15 28.83 24.67
CA SER A 163 25.51 29.36 24.83
C SER A 163 25.99 29.93 23.51
N VAL A 164 26.71 31.05 23.62
CA VAL A 164 27.46 31.69 22.53
C VAL A 164 28.96 31.71 22.85
N ALA A 165 29.39 30.97 23.87
CA ALA A 165 30.77 30.88 24.32
C ALA A 165 31.39 29.54 23.90
N LYS A 166 32.64 29.59 23.42
CA LYS A 166 33.40 28.43 22.95
C LYS A 166 33.42 27.30 23.98
N GLY A 167 33.00 26.11 23.57
CA GLY A 167 33.05 24.87 24.34
C GLY A 167 32.19 24.86 25.60
N GLN A 168 31.25 25.79 25.75
CA GLN A 168 30.29 25.81 26.85
C GLN A 168 28.90 25.47 26.33
N SER A 169 28.22 24.52 26.98
CA SER A 169 26.85 24.18 26.66
C SER A 169 25.87 25.18 27.26
N GLY A 170 24.93 25.64 26.43
CA GLY A 170 23.73 26.32 26.91
C GLY A 170 22.87 25.38 27.76
N LYS A 171 21.82 25.94 28.39
CA LYS A 171 20.96 25.18 29.28
C LYS A 171 19.60 24.89 28.64
N VAL A 172 19.21 23.62 28.68
CA VAL A 172 17.85 23.15 28.43
C VAL A 172 17.22 22.85 29.79
N GLN A 173 16.15 23.54 30.16
CA GLN A 173 15.53 23.42 31.48
C GLN A 173 14.05 23.08 31.37
N PRO A 174 13.61 21.90 31.85
CA PRO A 174 12.20 21.59 31.96
C PRO A 174 11.53 22.48 33.02
N THR A 175 10.41 23.09 32.65
CA THR A 175 9.65 24.02 33.52
C THR A 175 8.25 23.51 33.85
N GLY A 176 7.78 22.48 33.16
CA GLY A 176 6.48 21.83 33.39
C GLY A 176 6.09 20.95 32.21
N PHE A 177 4.85 20.47 32.18
CA PHE A 177 4.33 19.68 31.06
C PHE A 177 2.81 19.84 30.88
N ILE A 178 2.32 19.39 29.73
CA ILE A 178 0.91 19.13 29.45
C ILE A 178 0.75 17.61 29.36
N GLN A 179 -0.12 17.04 30.19
CA GLN A 179 -0.34 15.59 30.23
C GLN A 179 -1.44 15.19 29.23
N LEU A 180 -1.15 14.27 28.32
CA LEU A 180 -2.16 13.77 27.38
C LEU A 180 -3.07 12.73 28.05
N SER A 181 -4.38 12.85 27.80
CA SER A 181 -5.42 12.03 28.46
C SER A 181 -6.70 11.91 27.63
N ASP A 182 -7.47 10.83 27.86
CA ASP A 182 -8.77 10.58 27.23
C ASP A 182 -9.90 10.34 28.26
N PRO A 183 -10.15 11.25 29.22
CA PRO A 183 -11.14 11.03 30.29
C PRO A 183 -12.58 10.85 29.76
N ASP A 184 -12.88 11.38 28.57
CA ASP A 184 -14.20 11.32 27.94
C ASP A 184 -14.41 10.10 27.02
N LYS A 185 -13.46 9.15 27.00
CA LYS A 185 -13.52 7.91 26.21
C LYS A 185 -13.75 8.14 24.72
N LYS A 186 -13.00 9.06 24.13
CA LYS A 186 -13.01 9.35 22.70
C LYS A 186 -12.27 8.28 21.90
N VAL A 187 -11.28 7.61 22.47
CA VAL A 187 -10.61 6.48 21.81
C VAL A 187 -11.58 5.30 21.73
N PRO A 188 -11.92 4.79 20.53
CA PRO A 188 -12.97 3.77 20.37
C PRO A 188 -12.48 2.33 20.62
N TRP A 189 -11.24 2.16 21.08
CA TRP A 189 -10.64 0.89 21.46
C TRP A 189 -10.07 0.95 22.87
N GLN A 190 -9.70 -0.22 23.41
CA GLN A 190 -9.11 -0.33 24.74
C GLN A 190 -7.70 0.28 24.76
N ILE A 191 -7.47 1.20 25.71
CA ILE A 191 -6.15 1.78 26.01
C ILE A 191 -5.54 1.15 27.27
N VAL A 192 -4.27 1.43 27.55
CA VAL A 192 -3.57 0.89 28.73
C VAL A 192 -4.27 1.28 30.04
N ASN A 193 -4.60 2.56 30.19
CA ASN A 193 -5.23 3.09 31.40
C ASN A 193 -6.77 3.10 31.33
N GLU A 194 -7.37 2.12 30.63
CA GLU A 194 -8.83 2.03 30.37
C GLU A 194 -9.67 2.14 31.66
N ALA A 195 -9.17 1.57 32.75
CA ALA A 195 -9.90 1.43 34.01
C ALA A 195 -9.74 2.63 34.97
N THR A 196 -8.90 3.62 34.65
CA THR A 196 -8.72 4.82 35.49
C THR A 196 -9.70 5.92 35.09
N ALA A 197 -9.89 6.92 35.95
CA ALA A 197 -10.79 8.04 35.65
C ALA A 197 -10.16 9.02 34.65
N GLU A 198 -8.86 9.24 34.78
CA GLU A 198 -8.09 10.19 33.99
C GLU A 198 -7.77 9.64 32.60
N ARG A 199 -7.65 8.31 32.46
CA ARG A 199 -7.32 7.65 31.18
C ARG A 199 -6.09 8.28 30.51
N LEU A 200 -5.01 8.41 31.28
CA LEU A 200 -3.75 8.96 30.79
C LEU A 200 -3.23 8.12 29.61
N LEU A 201 -2.83 8.79 28.53
CA LEU A 201 -2.34 8.12 27.33
C LEU A 201 -0.87 7.76 27.48
N THR A 202 -0.50 6.59 26.96
CA THR A 202 0.85 6.04 27.03
C THR A 202 1.44 5.78 25.65
N GLY A 203 2.76 5.60 25.57
CA GLY A 203 3.43 5.24 24.32
C GLY A 203 3.05 3.84 23.78
N ALA A 204 2.31 3.04 24.55
CA ALA A 204 1.70 1.82 24.01
C ALA A 204 0.35 2.08 23.32
N ASP A 205 -0.29 3.21 23.58
CA ASP A 205 -1.58 3.59 22.99
C ASP A 205 -1.38 4.27 21.63
N PHE A 206 -0.45 5.22 21.57
CA PHE A 206 -0.09 6.02 20.41
C PHE A 206 1.42 6.21 20.32
N ASP A 207 1.89 6.44 19.10
CA ASP A 207 3.27 6.74 18.76
C ASP A 207 3.27 8.11 18.10
N VAL A 208 3.37 9.13 18.95
CA VAL A 208 3.03 10.51 18.59
C VAL A 208 4.24 11.26 18.08
N GLU A 209 4.07 11.88 16.92
CA GLU A 209 5.15 12.48 16.14
C GLU A 209 4.65 13.78 15.50
N GLY A 210 5.38 14.85 15.75
CA GLY A 210 5.04 16.20 15.35
C GLY A 210 3.75 16.73 16.00
N PHE A 211 3.73 18.05 16.27
CA PHE A 211 2.52 18.71 16.74
C PHE A 211 2.47 20.18 16.33
N ALA A 212 1.26 20.74 16.36
CA ALA A 212 1.03 22.16 16.17
C ALA A 212 -0.10 22.67 17.07
N PHE A 213 0.02 23.93 17.49
CA PHE A 213 -1.06 24.64 18.15
C PHE A 213 -1.99 25.28 17.11
N ALA A 214 -3.28 24.97 17.16
CA ALA A 214 -4.31 25.67 16.39
C ALA A 214 -4.51 27.11 16.89
N GLN A 215 -5.18 27.95 16.10
CA GLN A 215 -5.39 29.37 16.43
C GLN A 215 -6.22 29.58 17.71
N ASP A 216 -7.12 28.65 18.03
CA ASP A 216 -7.92 28.65 19.26
C ASP A 216 -7.15 28.14 20.49
N GLY A 217 -5.90 27.72 20.31
CA GLY A 217 -5.02 27.19 21.37
C GLY A 217 -5.13 25.68 21.58
N SER A 218 -5.98 24.97 20.84
CA SER A 218 -6.00 23.51 20.86
C SER A 218 -4.72 22.92 20.25
N ILE A 219 -4.46 21.64 20.52
CA ILE A 219 -3.24 20.94 20.13
C ILE A 219 -3.61 19.84 19.13
N TRP A 220 -2.94 19.82 17.99
CA TRP A 220 -3.06 18.77 17.00
C TRP A 220 -1.74 18.00 16.91
N ILE A 221 -1.83 16.68 16.86
CA ILE A 221 -0.68 15.77 16.93
C ILE A 221 -0.83 14.68 15.85
N GLY A 222 0.27 14.33 15.18
CA GLY A 222 0.36 13.18 14.28
C GLY A 222 0.63 11.87 15.05
N ASP A 223 0.28 10.73 14.46
CA ASP A 223 0.54 9.40 15.04
C ASP A 223 1.11 8.44 13.99
N GLU A 224 1.92 7.48 14.44
CA GLU A 224 2.57 6.47 13.60
C GLU A 224 1.84 5.12 13.58
N PHE A 225 1.17 4.76 14.67
CA PHE A 225 0.57 3.43 14.85
C PHE A 225 -0.69 3.22 14.02
N GLY A 226 -1.47 4.25 13.78
CA GLY A 226 -2.63 4.13 12.90
C GLY A 226 -2.87 5.39 12.10
N PRO A 227 -1.85 5.93 11.42
CA PRO A 227 -1.71 7.32 11.03
C PRO A 227 -2.95 8.16 11.30
N TYR A 228 -3.03 8.69 12.52
CA TYR A 228 -4.16 9.47 13.00
C TYR A 228 -3.78 10.94 13.09
N LEU A 229 -4.78 11.81 12.97
CA LEU A 229 -4.71 13.12 13.64
C LEU A 229 -5.42 13.02 14.98
N LEU A 230 -4.71 13.43 16.03
CA LEU A 230 -5.22 13.53 17.39
C LEU A 230 -5.44 15.00 17.73
N HIS A 231 -6.59 15.32 18.31
CA HIS A 231 -6.98 16.70 18.62
C HIS A 231 -7.28 16.84 20.12
N PHE A 232 -6.42 17.57 20.82
CA PHE A 232 -6.47 17.80 22.25
C PHE A 232 -6.80 19.24 22.58
N SER A 233 -7.37 19.47 23.75
CA SER A 233 -7.47 20.79 24.34
C SER A 233 -6.08 21.34 24.72
N ALA A 234 -6.03 22.63 25.05
CA ALA A 234 -4.80 23.29 25.51
C ALA A 234 -4.20 22.68 26.79
N ASP A 235 -5.01 21.95 27.58
CA ASP A 235 -4.60 21.22 28.79
C ASP A 235 -4.38 19.71 28.58
N GLY A 236 -4.44 19.22 27.33
CA GLY A 236 -4.05 17.84 27.00
C GLY A 236 -5.17 16.80 27.08
N LYS A 237 -6.42 17.23 27.13
CA LYS A 237 -7.59 16.33 27.08
C LYS A 237 -8.00 16.08 25.62
N LEU A 238 -8.13 14.82 25.23
CA LEU A 238 -8.58 14.42 23.90
C LEU A 238 -10.03 14.90 23.67
N LEU A 239 -10.24 15.67 22.60
CA LEU A 239 -11.51 16.33 22.31
C LEU A 239 -12.45 15.47 21.46
N GLU A 240 -11.88 14.63 20.61
CA GLU A 240 -12.61 13.80 19.66
C GLU A 240 -11.87 12.50 19.33
N ALA A 241 -12.57 11.58 18.66
CA ALA A 241 -11.98 10.31 18.27
C ALA A 241 -10.80 10.54 17.31
N PRO A 242 -9.76 9.70 17.36
CA PRO A 242 -8.65 9.75 16.41
C PRO A 242 -9.14 9.78 14.95
N ILE A 243 -8.67 10.74 14.18
CA ILE A 243 -9.10 10.94 12.78
C ILE A 243 -8.21 10.10 11.88
N ALA A 244 -8.74 8.99 11.35
CA ALA A 244 -7.99 8.08 10.49
C ALA A 244 -7.56 8.75 9.18
N THR A 245 -6.34 8.44 8.74
CA THR A 245 -5.83 8.87 7.43
C THR A 245 -6.35 7.96 6.33
N PRO A 246 -7.12 8.49 5.37
CA PRO A 246 -7.57 7.70 4.23
C PRO A 246 -6.40 7.36 3.32
N ASN A 247 -6.44 6.17 2.73
CA ASN A 247 -5.53 5.80 1.66
C ASN A 247 -6.06 6.39 0.34
N ILE A 248 -5.79 7.68 0.15
CA ILE A 248 -6.18 8.39 -1.07
C ILE A 248 -5.26 7.95 -2.20
N VAL A 249 -5.77 7.05 -3.04
CA VAL A 249 -5.13 6.71 -4.30
C VAL A 249 -5.81 7.49 -5.41
N GLY A 250 -5.09 8.49 -5.94
CA GLY A 250 -5.46 9.11 -7.21
C GLY A 250 -5.21 8.11 -8.34
N PHE A 251 -6.12 7.15 -8.52
CA PHE A 251 -6.00 6.14 -9.57
C PHE A 251 -5.93 6.84 -10.92
N LYS A 252 -4.85 6.62 -11.66
CA LYS A 252 -4.68 7.09 -13.05
C LYS A 252 -5.50 6.27 -14.05
N THR A 253 -6.51 5.53 -13.58
CA THR A 253 -7.45 4.79 -14.44
C THR A 253 -8.35 5.78 -15.17
N LEU A 254 -8.89 5.38 -16.32
CA LEU A 254 -9.66 6.25 -17.21
C LEU A 254 -10.81 6.97 -16.49
N ARG A 255 -11.42 6.29 -15.51
CA ARG A 255 -12.58 6.77 -14.76
C ARG A 255 -12.29 7.03 -13.28
N GLY A 256 -11.03 6.98 -12.85
CA GLY A 256 -10.61 7.15 -11.45
C GLY A 256 -11.08 6.03 -10.50
N GLN A 257 -11.56 4.91 -11.04
CA GLN A 257 -12.01 3.74 -10.28
C GLN A 257 -10.83 2.83 -9.93
N ALA A 258 -11.01 1.97 -8.93
CA ALA A 258 -10.08 0.89 -8.65
C ALA A 258 -9.89 -0.03 -9.89
N PRO A 259 -8.66 -0.47 -10.20
CA PRO A 259 -8.41 -1.45 -11.25
C PRO A 259 -9.11 -2.77 -10.95
N ILE A 260 -9.63 -3.44 -11.99
CA ILE A 260 -10.31 -4.74 -11.83
C ILE A 260 -9.35 -5.93 -12.02
N VAL A 261 -9.58 -7.00 -11.27
CA VAL A 261 -8.87 -8.28 -11.44
C VAL A 261 -9.72 -9.24 -12.26
N ILE A 262 -9.18 -9.69 -13.39
CA ILE A 262 -9.87 -10.61 -14.30
C ILE A 262 -9.19 -11.97 -14.22
N GLY A 263 -9.93 -12.99 -13.77
CA GLY A 263 -9.46 -14.37 -13.71
C GLY A 263 -9.38 -14.97 -15.10
N HIS A 264 -8.19 -14.95 -15.69
CA HIS A 264 -7.91 -15.44 -17.05
C HIS A 264 -8.09 -16.96 -17.08
N ARG A 265 -9.17 -17.38 -17.75
CA ARG A 265 -9.67 -18.75 -17.78
C ARG A 265 -10.01 -19.31 -16.40
N GLY A 266 -10.33 -18.43 -15.45
CA GLY A 266 -10.44 -18.70 -14.02
C GLY A 266 -9.11 -18.54 -13.29
N SER A 267 -8.87 -19.36 -12.26
CA SER A 267 -7.59 -19.44 -11.55
C SER A 267 -6.69 -20.48 -12.23
N SER A 268 -6.41 -20.27 -13.52
CA SER A 268 -5.75 -21.25 -14.39
C SER A 268 -4.31 -21.59 -13.98
N GLY A 269 -3.68 -20.75 -13.16
CA GLY A 269 -2.38 -21.02 -12.54
C GLY A 269 -2.41 -22.09 -11.45
N THR A 270 -3.60 -22.43 -10.94
CA THR A 270 -3.79 -23.37 -9.81
C THR A 270 -4.81 -24.47 -10.07
N ARG A 271 -5.57 -24.39 -11.17
CA ARG A 271 -6.59 -25.34 -11.61
C ARG A 271 -6.57 -25.45 -13.14
N PRO A 272 -6.97 -26.60 -13.73
CA PRO A 272 -7.12 -26.72 -15.17
C PRO A 272 -8.09 -25.65 -15.70
N GLU A 273 -7.65 -24.93 -16.73
CA GLU A 273 -8.34 -23.78 -17.29
C GLU A 273 -9.76 -24.08 -17.79
N HIS A 274 -10.63 -23.06 -17.74
CA HIS A 274 -12.04 -23.14 -18.10
C HIS A 274 -12.75 -24.38 -17.52
N THR A 275 -12.68 -24.49 -16.20
CA THR A 275 -13.50 -25.43 -15.41
C THR A 275 -14.32 -24.60 -14.42
N LEU A 276 -15.49 -25.10 -14.00
CA LEU A 276 -16.27 -24.40 -12.96
C LEU A 276 -15.45 -24.23 -11.67
N GLU A 277 -14.57 -25.20 -11.36
CA GLU A 277 -13.66 -25.10 -10.21
C GLU A 277 -12.63 -23.97 -10.39
N ALA A 278 -11.99 -23.84 -11.55
CA ALA A 278 -11.06 -22.74 -11.80
C ALA A 278 -11.75 -21.37 -11.65
N TYR A 279 -12.99 -21.23 -12.15
CA TYR A 279 -13.77 -20.01 -11.95
C TYR A 279 -14.16 -19.77 -10.50
N ARG A 280 -14.59 -20.81 -9.78
CA ARG A 280 -14.92 -20.71 -8.35
C ARG A 280 -13.72 -20.25 -7.53
N VAL A 281 -12.55 -20.86 -7.74
CA VAL A 281 -11.31 -20.48 -7.05
C VAL A 281 -10.91 -19.05 -7.39
N ALA A 282 -11.09 -18.60 -8.64
CA ALA A 282 -10.84 -17.20 -9.02
C ALA A 282 -11.74 -16.22 -8.25
N ILE A 283 -13.03 -16.54 -8.17
CA ILE A 283 -14.02 -15.75 -7.43
C ILE A 283 -13.67 -15.65 -5.95
N GLU A 284 -13.36 -16.79 -5.32
CA GLU A 284 -12.97 -16.87 -3.91
C GLU A 284 -11.67 -16.10 -3.64
N ALA A 285 -10.76 -16.11 -4.60
CA ALA A 285 -9.49 -15.39 -4.55
C ALA A 285 -9.61 -13.87 -4.78
N GLY A 286 -10.80 -13.37 -5.13
CA GLY A 286 -11.06 -11.94 -5.28
C GLY A 286 -11.15 -11.43 -6.71
N ALA A 287 -11.22 -12.29 -7.74
CA ALA A 287 -11.44 -11.84 -9.12
C ALA A 287 -12.79 -11.11 -9.26
N ASP A 288 -12.82 -9.94 -9.89
CA ASP A 288 -14.03 -9.16 -10.16
C ASP A 288 -14.79 -9.70 -11.37
N PHE A 289 -14.04 -10.26 -12.33
CA PHE A 289 -14.55 -10.93 -13.51
C PHE A 289 -13.87 -12.30 -13.68
N ILE A 290 -14.61 -13.25 -14.25
CA ILE A 290 -14.06 -14.51 -14.77
C ILE A 290 -14.17 -14.52 -16.29
N GLU A 291 -13.16 -15.05 -16.98
CA GLU A 291 -13.10 -15.05 -18.44
C GLU A 291 -13.37 -16.45 -19.01
N PRO A 292 -14.52 -16.64 -19.69
CA PRO A 292 -14.75 -17.80 -20.53
C PRO A 292 -14.40 -17.53 -22.00
N ASP A 293 -13.51 -18.33 -22.57
CA ASP A 293 -13.25 -18.36 -24.01
C ASP A 293 -14.27 -19.24 -24.70
N LEU A 294 -14.93 -18.77 -25.74
CA LEU A 294 -16.12 -19.42 -26.28
C LEU A 294 -15.90 -20.02 -27.66
N VAL A 295 -16.16 -21.32 -27.73
CA VAL A 295 -16.27 -22.13 -28.96
C VAL A 295 -17.61 -22.87 -28.96
N VAL A 296 -17.99 -23.45 -30.11
CA VAL A 296 -19.33 -24.02 -30.32
C VAL A 296 -19.27 -25.53 -30.53
N THR A 297 -20.14 -26.28 -29.85
CA THR A 297 -20.32 -27.73 -30.07
C THR A 297 -21.04 -28.01 -31.39
N LYS A 298 -21.00 -29.27 -31.84
CA LYS A 298 -21.69 -29.73 -33.05
C LYS A 298 -23.19 -29.42 -33.06
N ASP A 299 -23.82 -29.46 -31.89
CA ASP A 299 -25.24 -29.20 -31.64
C ASP A 299 -25.54 -27.75 -31.20
N GLY A 300 -24.59 -26.81 -31.40
CA GLY A 300 -24.85 -25.38 -31.31
C GLY A 300 -24.80 -24.79 -29.90
N VAL A 301 -24.07 -25.41 -28.97
CA VAL A 301 -23.93 -24.93 -27.59
C VAL A 301 -22.58 -24.26 -27.37
N LEU A 302 -22.59 -23.08 -26.72
CA LEU A 302 -21.37 -22.38 -26.32
C LEU A 302 -20.73 -23.06 -25.10
N VAL A 303 -19.46 -23.41 -25.24
CA VAL A 303 -18.65 -24.04 -24.17
C VAL A 303 -17.36 -23.27 -23.95
N ALA A 304 -16.87 -23.29 -22.72
CA ALA A 304 -15.67 -22.56 -22.36
C ALA A 304 -14.40 -23.38 -22.65
N ARG A 305 -13.68 -23.01 -23.71
CA ARG A 305 -12.38 -23.55 -24.13
C ARG A 305 -11.60 -22.49 -24.92
N HIS A 306 -10.30 -22.38 -24.64
CA HIS A 306 -9.44 -21.41 -25.30
C HIS A 306 -9.28 -21.65 -26.80
N GLU A 307 -9.25 -22.91 -27.24
CA GLU A 307 -9.10 -23.26 -28.65
C GLU A 307 -10.25 -24.17 -29.12
N PRO A 308 -10.63 -24.12 -30.41
CA PRO A 308 -11.53 -25.11 -30.99
C PRO A 308 -10.91 -26.52 -30.94
N VAL A 309 -9.59 -26.63 -31.03
CA VAL A 309 -8.85 -27.89 -30.89
C VAL A 309 -8.56 -28.18 -29.41
N ILE A 310 -9.10 -29.29 -28.89
CA ILE A 310 -8.94 -29.70 -27.48
C ILE A 310 -7.80 -30.70 -27.25
N ALA A 311 -7.26 -31.26 -28.32
CA ALA A 311 -5.99 -31.97 -28.32
C ALA A 311 -5.34 -31.93 -29.71
N VAL A 312 -4.11 -31.42 -29.79
CA VAL A 312 -3.28 -31.36 -31.00
C VAL A 312 -2.42 -32.61 -31.07
N VAL A 313 -2.41 -33.26 -32.24
CA VAL A 313 -1.69 -34.52 -32.46
C VAL A 313 -0.71 -34.36 -33.61
N GLY A 314 0.57 -34.59 -33.32
CA GLY A 314 1.66 -34.54 -34.29
C GLY A 314 1.54 -35.61 -35.37
N ALA A 315 2.31 -35.43 -36.45
CA ALA A 315 2.38 -36.39 -37.54
C ALA A 315 2.86 -37.79 -37.10
N ASP A 316 3.61 -37.87 -35.98
CA ASP A 316 4.06 -39.12 -35.35
C ASP A 316 3.00 -39.76 -34.43
N GLY A 317 1.80 -39.18 -34.35
CA GLY A 317 0.69 -39.65 -33.54
C GLY A 317 0.75 -39.25 -32.06
N LYS A 318 1.77 -38.48 -31.64
CA LYS A 318 1.87 -38.02 -30.25
C LYS A 318 1.02 -36.79 -29.99
N VAL A 319 0.44 -36.72 -28.81
CA VAL A 319 -0.24 -35.52 -28.32
C VAL A 319 0.81 -34.45 -28.03
N LEU A 320 0.71 -33.32 -28.72
CA LEU A 320 1.60 -32.16 -28.54
C LEU A 320 1.07 -31.23 -27.45
N GLU A 321 -0.24 -31.03 -27.43
CA GLU A 321 -0.96 -30.22 -26.46
C GLU A 321 -2.36 -30.82 -26.27
N ALA A 322 -2.90 -30.76 -25.04
CA ALA A 322 -4.27 -31.16 -24.75
C ALA A 322 -4.83 -30.37 -23.57
N THR A 323 -6.11 -30.05 -23.64
CA THR A 323 -6.91 -29.45 -22.55
C THR A 323 -8.03 -30.38 -22.09
N ALA A 324 -8.22 -31.50 -22.79
CA ALA A 324 -9.11 -32.59 -22.40
C ALA A 324 -8.47 -33.97 -22.63
N ASP A 325 -8.95 -34.99 -21.94
CA ASP A 325 -8.49 -36.38 -22.04
C ASP A 325 -8.88 -37.10 -23.34
N VAL A 326 -9.45 -36.39 -24.34
CA VAL A 326 -10.01 -36.97 -25.58
C VAL A 326 -9.05 -37.90 -26.32
N ALA A 327 -7.75 -37.59 -26.33
CA ALA A 327 -6.77 -38.38 -27.07
C ALA A 327 -6.54 -39.79 -26.48
N THR A 328 -6.99 -40.05 -25.24
CA THR A 328 -6.92 -41.37 -24.59
C THR A 328 -8.27 -42.10 -24.58
N ARG A 329 -9.31 -41.52 -25.20
CA ARG A 329 -10.67 -42.09 -25.27
C ARG A 329 -10.86 -42.86 -26.57
N GLU A 330 -10.81 -44.18 -26.49
CA GLU A 330 -10.91 -45.07 -27.67
C GLU A 330 -12.21 -44.86 -28.46
N GLU A 331 -13.33 -44.56 -27.78
CA GLU A 331 -14.61 -44.30 -28.44
C GLU A 331 -14.62 -43.05 -29.34
N PHE A 332 -13.64 -42.16 -29.19
CA PHE A 332 -13.51 -40.94 -29.97
C PHE A 332 -12.36 -40.96 -30.97
N LYS A 333 -11.64 -42.08 -31.13
CA LYS A 333 -10.48 -42.18 -32.03
C LYS A 333 -10.79 -41.74 -33.47
N ASP A 334 -11.99 -42.01 -33.96
CA ASP A 334 -12.45 -41.64 -35.30
C ASP A 334 -12.78 -40.14 -35.47
N ARG A 335 -12.71 -39.34 -34.39
CA ARG A 335 -12.88 -37.87 -34.42
C ARG A 335 -11.57 -37.13 -34.74
N LEU A 336 -10.46 -37.84 -34.82
CA LEU A 336 -9.17 -37.25 -35.13
C LEU A 336 -9.12 -36.81 -36.59
N THR A 337 -8.94 -35.52 -36.84
CA THR A 337 -9.01 -34.94 -38.19
C THR A 337 -7.97 -33.83 -38.38
N THR A 338 -7.86 -33.32 -39.60
CA THR A 338 -7.06 -32.13 -39.93
C THR A 338 -7.99 -31.04 -40.46
N LYS A 339 -7.89 -29.83 -39.90
CA LYS A 339 -8.65 -28.65 -40.34
C LYS A 339 -7.72 -27.46 -40.49
N THR A 340 -8.12 -26.51 -41.34
CA THR A 340 -7.42 -25.23 -41.48
C THR A 340 -8.00 -24.24 -40.47
N LEU A 341 -7.27 -24.00 -39.38
CA LEU A 341 -7.58 -22.98 -38.38
C LEU A 341 -6.75 -21.73 -38.70
N ASP A 342 -7.43 -20.64 -39.05
CA ASP A 342 -6.81 -19.35 -39.36
C ASP A 342 -5.66 -19.41 -40.38
N GLY A 343 -5.87 -20.21 -41.43
CA GLY A 343 -4.89 -20.42 -42.50
C GLY A 343 -3.75 -21.41 -42.16
N VAL A 344 -3.79 -22.05 -40.98
CA VAL A 344 -2.83 -23.06 -40.55
C VAL A 344 -3.50 -24.43 -40.48
N GLU A 345 -2.88 -25.45 -41.09
CA GLU A 345 -3.35 -26.82 -40.93
C GLU A 345 -3.05 -27.35 -39.53
N VAL A 346 -4.09 -27.73 -38.81
CA VAL A 346 -4.04 -28.28 -37.45
C VAL A 346 -4.64 -29.66 -37.48
N ARG A 347 -3.86 -30.64 -36.99
CA ARG A 347 -4.32 -32.02 -36.83
C ARG A 347 -4.66 -32.29 -35.36
N GLY A 348 -5.89 -32.68 -35.07
CA GLY A 348 -6.36 -32.81 -33.69
C GLY A 348 -7.84 -33.21 -33.56
N TYR A 349 -8.35 -33.03 -32.34
CA TYR A 349 -9.75 -33.23 -31.98
C TYR A 349 -10.40 -31.87 -31.74
N PHE A 350 -11.50 -31.57 -32.43
CA PHE A 350 -12.12 -30.25 -32.44
C PHE A 350 -13.50 -30.25 -31.79
N VAL A 351 -13.81 -29.24 -30.96
CA VAL A 351 -15.06 -29.16 -30.18
C VAL A 351 -16.30 -29.24 -31.06
N GLU A 352 -16.28 -28.62 -32.24
CA GLU A 352 -17.42 -28.61 -33.15
C GLU A 352 -17.72 -29.97 -33.80
N ASP A 353 -16.87 -30.99 -33.60
CA ASP A 353 -17.11 -32.37 -34.03
C ASP A 353 -17.82 -33.22 -32.95
N PHE A 354 -18.02 -32.65 -31.75
CA PHE A 354 -18.68 -33.31 -30.61
C PHE A 354 -20.00 -32.62 -30.28
N THR A 355 -21.03 -33.41 -30.00
CA THR A 355 -22.24 -32.92 -29.32
C THR A 355 -21.90 -32.53 -27.88
N LEU A 356 -22.73 -31.69 -27.25
CA LEU A 356 -22.55 -31.36 -25.84
C LEU A 356 -22.54 -32.62 -24.96
N ALA A 357 -23.43 -33.58 -25.25
CA ALA A 357 -23.52 -34.82 -24.48
C ALA A 357 -22.22 -35.62 -24.53
N GLU A 358 -21.59 -35.76 -25.70
CA GLU A 358 -20.27 -36.39 -25.86
C GLU A 358 -19.20 -35.59 -25.11
N LEU A 359 -19.16 -34.27 -25.31
CA LEU A 359 -18.16 -33.39 -24.71
C LEU A 359 -18.20 -33.42 -23.16
N LYS A 360 -19.39 -33.56 -22.57
CA LYS A 360 -19.58 -33.70 -21.11
C LYS A 360 -19.05 -35.02 -20.54
N THR A 361 -18.76 -36.02 -21.38
CA THR A 361 -18.10 -37.26 -20.92
C THR A 361 -16.60 -37.07 -20.69
N LEU A 362 -15.97 -36.11 -21.36
CA LEU A 362 -14.55 -35.83 -21.26
C LEU A 362 -14.19 -35.13 -19.94
N ARG A 363 -12.90 -35.14 -19.61
CA ARG A 363 -12.34 -34.46 -18.44
C ARG A 363 -11.23 -33.51 -18.82
N ALA A 364 -11.22 -32.35 -18.18
CA ALA A 364 -10.18 -31.36 -18.35
C ALA A 364 -8.83 -31.88 -17.83
N VAL A 365 -7.75 -31.50 -18.51
CA VAL A 365 -6.36 -31.76 -18.13
C VAL A 365 -5.56 -30.47 -18.19
N GLU A 366 -4.50 -30.38 -17.38
CA GLU A 366 -3.61 -29.22 -17.35
C GLU A 366 -2.79 -29.10 -18.64
N ARG A 367 -2.84 -27.93 -19.30
CA ARG A 367 -2.15 -27.69 -20.57
C ARG A 367 -0.65 -27.43 -20.40
N LEU A 368 -0.23 -26.91 -19.24
CA LEU A 368 1.17 -26.63 -18.90
C LEU A 368 1.68 -27.56 -17.77
N PRO A 369 1.61 -28.91 -17.92
CA PRO A 369 1.86 -29.83 -16.83
C PRO A 369 3.30 -29.78 -16.30
N GLN A 370 4.24 -29.30 -17.11
CA GLN A 370 5.64 -29.11 -16.71
C GLN A 370 5.84 -27.94 -15.75
N LEU A 371 4.94 -26.95 -15.78
CA LEU A 371 4.98 -25.78 -14.89
C LEU A 371 4.02 -25.92 -13.70
N ARG A 372 2.83 -26.49 -13.92
CA ARG A 372 1.71 -26.48 -12.95
C ARG A 372 1.39 -27.85 -12.34
N GLY A 373 1.99 -28.92 -12.86
CA GLY A 373 1.71 -30.30 -12.44
C GLY A 373 0.39 -30.84 -13.00
N LYS A 374 0.01 -32.04 -12.56
CA LYS A 374 -1.17 -32.80 -13.08
C LYS A 374 -2.18 -33.18 -12.00
N ASN A 375 -2.09 -32.54 -10.83
CA ASN A 375 -2.83 -32.97 -9.62
C ASN A 375 -4.35 -32.95 -9.78
N TYR A 376 -4.86 -32.19 -10.75
CA TYR A 376 -6.28 -32.00 -11.01
C TYR A 376 -6.76 -32.58 -12.35
N ASP A 377 -5.88 -33.26 -13.08
CA ASP A 377 -6.24 -33.93 -14.34
C ASP A 377 -7.37 -34.93 -14.08
N GLY A 378 -8.37 -34.96 -14.98
CA GLY A 378 -9.44 -35.95 -14.92
C GLY A 378 -10.58 -35.61 -13.95
N GLN A 379 -10.48 -34.53 -13.16
CA GLN A 379 -11.46 -34.25 -12.10
C GLN A 379 -12.69 -33.46 -12.58
N PHE A 380 -12.51 -32.57 -13.57
CA PHE A 380 -13.52 -31.57 -13.92
C PHE A 380 -14.03 -31.72 -15.35
N GLN A 381 -15.30 -31.36 -15.56
CA GLN A 381 -15.93 -31.34 -16.88
C GLN A 381 -15.71 -30.01 -17.62
N ILE A 382 -15.96 -30.03 -18.93
CA ILE A 382 -16.03 -28.84 -19.77
C ILE A 382 -17.35 -28.10 -19.50
N PRO A 383 -17.32 -26.81 -19.09
CA PRO A 383 -18.53 -26.05 -18.81
C PRO A 383 -19.10 -25.38 -20.07
N THR A 384 -20.41 -25.24 -20.09
CA THR A 384 -21.17 -24.37 -21.00
C THR A 384 -21.14 -22.93 -20.48
N LEU A 385 -21.39 -21.96 -21.35
CA LEU A 385 -21.56 -20.56 -20.92
C LEU A 385 -22.72 -20.41 -19.91
N GLU A 386 -23.82 -21.15 -20.09
CA GLU A 386 -24.96 -21.12 -19.17
C GLU A 386 -24.58 -21.57 -17.75
N GLU A 387 -23.73 -22.60 -17.61
CA GLU A 387 -23.24 -23.04 -16.30
C GLU A 387 -22.28 -22.02 -15.66
N VAL A 388 -21.48 -21.31 -16.47
CA VAL A 388 -20.62 -20.23 -15.98
C VAL A 388 -21.48 -19.06 -15.47
N ILE A 389 -22.54 -18.69 -16.19
CA ILE A 389 -23.50 -17.66 -15.77
C ILE A 389 -24.23 -18.10 -14.50
N ALA A 390 -24.62 -19.37 -14.40
CA ALA A 390 -25.26 -19.92 -13.21
C ALA A 390 -24.34 -19.82 -11.98
N LEU A 391 -23.04 -20.07 -12.13
CA LEU A 391 -22.06 -19.94 -11.05
C LEU A 391 -21.96 -18.50 -10.51
N VAL A 392 -21.89 -17.49 -11.38
CA VAL A 392 -21.80 -16.09 -10.93
C VAL A 392 -23.11 -15.60 -10.29
N LYS A 393 -24.27 -16.08 -10.77
CA LYS A 393 -25.58 -15.81 -10.15
C LYS A 393 -25.71 -16.46 -8.77
N ASP A 394 -25.26 -17.71 -8.63
CA ASP A 394 -25.25 -18.43 -7.36
C ASP A 394 -24.31 -17.76 -6.34
N THR A 395 -23.15 -17.30 -6.79
CA THR A 395 -22.20 -16.53 -5.97
C THR A 395 -22.86 -15.27 -5.40
N GLU A 396 -23.52 -14.49 -6.24
CA GLU A 396 -24.25 -13.28 -5.81
C GLU A 396 -25.35 -13.62 -4.80
N ALA A 397 -26.17 -14.64 -5.09
CA ALA A 397 -27.24 -15.06 -4.19
C ALA A 397 -26.73 -15.48 -2.80
N LYS A 398 -25.54 -16.09 -2.72
CA LYS A 398 -24.94 -16.57 -1.48
C LYS A 398 -24.15 -15.50 -0.71
N THR A 399 -23.52 -14.56 -1.40
CA THR A 399 -22.51 -13.66 -0.82
C THR A 399 -22.84 -12.18 -0.94
N GLY A 400 -23.82 -11.82 -1.79
CA GLY A 400 -24.07 -10.44 -2.20
C GLY A 400 -23.03 -9.85 -3.16
N ARG A 401 -21.92 -10.56 -3.44
CA ARG A 401 -20.87 -10.09 -4.34
C ARG A 401 -21.28 -10.25 -5.80
N LYS A 402 -21.28 -9.15 -6.54
CA LYS A 402 -21.57 -9.13 -7.98
C LYS A 402 -20.30 -9.37 -8.79
N VAL A 403 -20.05 -10.62 -9.15
CA VAL A 403 -18.98 -11.00 -10.10
C VAL A 403 -19.50 -10.90 -11.53
N GLY A 404 -18.68 -10.38 -12.44
CA GLY A 404 -18.99 -10.34 -13.87
C GLY A 404 -18.37 -11.50 -14.67
N ILE A 405 -18.75 -11.60 -15.95
CA ILE A 405 -18.09 -12.48 -16.92
C ILE A 405 -17.44 -11.65 -18.04
N TYR A 406 -16.36 -12.18 -18.58
CA TYR A 406 -15.58 -11.54 -19.63
C TYR A 406 -15.43 -12.48 -20.85
N PRO A 407 -16.52 -12.84 -21.54
CA PRO A 407 -16.45 -13.78 -22.66
C PRO A 407 -15.58 -13.31 -23.83
N GLU A 408 -14.70 -14.19 -24.31
CA GLU A 408 -14.01 -14.05 -25.60
C GLU A 408 -14.74 -14.86 -26.68
N THR A 409 -15.04 -14.27 -27.83
CA THR A 409 -15.43 -15.05 -29.02
C THR A 409 -14.17 -15.54 -29.75
N LYS A 410 -13.86 -16.84 -29.65
CA LYS A 410 -12.69 -17.45 -30.29
C LYS A 410 -12.93 -17.71 -31.78
N HIS A 411 -11.94 -17.34 -32.61
CA HIS A 411 -11.91 -17.52 -34.06
C HIS A 411 -13.28 -17.35 -34.77
N PRO A 412 -13.96 -16.19 -34.62
CA PRO A 412 -15.28 -16.00 -35.23
C PRO A 412 -15.34 -16.28 -36.74
N THR A 413 -14.28 -15.94 -37.48
CA THR A 413 -14.18 -16.25 -38.92
C THR A 413 -14.17 -17.77 -39.16
N TYR A 414 -13.31 -18.52 -38.45
CA TYR A 414 -13.29 -19.98 -38.51
C TYR A 414 -14.63 -20.60 -38.09
N MET A 415 -15.23 -20.13 -37.00
CA MET A 415 -16.51 -20.65 -36.51
C MET A 415 -17.63 -20.48 -37.53
N ASN A 416 -17.67 -19.33 -38.22
CA ASN A 416 -18.66 -19.08 -39.26
C ASN A 416 -18.38 -19.89 -40.54
N GLU A 417 -17.13 -19.92 -41.00
CA GLU A 417 -16.78 -20.52 -42.29
C GLU A 417 -16.63 -22.03 -42.24
N VAL A 418 -16.12 -22.59 -41.14
CA VAL A 418 -15.85 -24.02 -41.00
C VAL A 418 -16.92 -24.68 -40.14
N ALA A 419 -17.11 -24.20 -38.90
CA ALA A 419 -18.08 -24.78 -37.97
C ALA A 419 -19.55 -24.43 -38.31
N LYS A 420 -19.76 -23.45 -39.20
CA LYS A 420 -21.09 -22.96 -39.65
C LYS A 420 -21.94 -22.36 -38.53
N TYR A 421 -21.30 -21.74 -37.54
CA TYR A 421 -21.95 -21.05 -36.43
C TYR A 421 -21.57 -19.57 -36.34
N ASN A 422 -22.56 -18.71 -36.11
CA ASN A 422 -22.31 -17.32 -35.73
C ASN A 422 -22.20 -17.23 -34.20
N THR A 423 -20.96 -17.28 -33.70
CA THR A 423 -20.65 -17.25 -32.26
C THR A 423 -21.18 -15.97 -31.59
N SER A 424 -21.16 -14.82 -32.27
CA SER A 424 -21.67 -13.55 -31.73
C SER A 424 -23.17 -13.61 -31.47
N GLN A 425 -23.95 -14.13 -32.43
CA GLN A 425 -25.39 -14.27 -32.27
C GLN A 425 -25.71 -15.26 -31.13
N LEU A 426 -25.04 -16.41 -31.10
CA LEU A 426 -25.21 -17.40 -30.02
C LEU A 426 -24.88 -16.83 -28.64
N LEU A 427 -23.83 -16.00 -28.54
CA LEU A 427 -23.44 -15.36 -27.29
C LEU A 427 -24.55 -14.42 -26.80
N ILE A 428 -25.01 -13.52 -27.65
CA ILE A 428 -26.07 -12.57 -27.29
C ILE A 428 -27.38 -13.28 -26.97
N ASP A 429 -27.75 -14.32 -27.73
CA ASP A 429 -28.94 -15.13 -27.46
C ASP A 429 -28.84 -15.85 -26.11
N THR A 430 -27.67 -16.39 -25.76
CA THR A 430 -27.43 -17.04 -24.47
C THR A 430 -27.51 -16.04 -23.32
N LEU A 431 -26.91 -14.85 -23.45
CA LEU A 431 -26.99 -13.80 -22.43
C LEU A 431 -28.43 -13.34 -22.20
N LYS A 432 -29.23 -13.21 -23.26
CA LYS A 432 -30.65 -12.87 -23.16
C LYS A 432 -31.47 -13.99 -22.54
N LYS A 433 -31.27 -15.23 -23.00
CA LYS A 433 -31.95 -16.42 -22.47
C LYS A 433 -31.72 -16.58 -20.98
N THR A 434 -30.51 -16.27 -20.52
CA THR A 434 -30.12 -16.39 -19.11
C THR A 434 -30.39 -15.14 -18.29
N ASP A 435 -30.89 -14.05 -18.87
CA ASP A 435 -31.08 -12.75 -18.19
C ASP A 435 -29.78 -12.27 -17.51
N PHE A 436 -28.70 -12.20 -18.29
CA PHE A 436 -27.38 -11.73 -17.83
C PHE A 436 -26.79 -10.71 -18.83
N THR A 437 -27.48 -9.59 -19.00
CA THR A 437 -27.12 -8.52 -19.96
C THR A 437 -26.75 -7.20 -19.30
N ASP A 438 -26.43 -7.20 -17.99
CA ASP A 438 -26.00 -6.00 -17.27
C ASP A 438 -24.63 -5.53 -17.80
N PRO A 439 -24.54 -4.33 -18.41
CA PRO A 439 -23.29 -3.82 -18.98
C PRO A 439 -22.20 -3.52 -17.94
N ALA A 440 -22.53 -3.50 -16.65
CA ALA A 440 -21.52 -3.41 -15.58
C ALA A 440 -20.93 -4.78 -15.21
N ARG A 441 -21.50 -5.88 -15.72
CA ARG A 441 -21.14 -7.26 -15.35
C ARG A 441 -20.77 -8.14 -16.54
N VAL A 442 -20.77 -7.59 -17.75
CA VAL A 442 -20.36 -8.30 -18.96
C VAL A 442 -19.45 -7.40 -19.78
N PHE A 443 -18.29 -7.94 -20.16
CA PHE A 443 -17.48 -7.44 -21.26
C PHE A 443 -17.42 -8.51 -22.35
N ILE A 444 -17.45 -8.12 -23.62
CA ILE A 444 -17.20 -9.06 -24.72
C ILE A 444 -15.89 -8.68 -25.39
N GLN A 445 -15.00 -9.65 -25.58
CA GLN A 445 -13.73 -9.44 -26.26
C GLN A 445 -13.52 -10.33 -27.48
N SER A 446 -12.71 -9.85 -28.41
CA SER A 446 -12.22 -10.63 -29.55
C SER A 446 -10.94 -10.02 -30.10
N PHE A 447 -10.11 -10.86 -30.71
CA PHE A 447 -9.00 -10.41 -31.57
C PHE A 447 -9.51 -9.94 -32.94
N GLU A 448 -10.63 -10.47 -33.44
CA GLU A 448 -11.16 -10.13 -34.77
C GLU A 448 -11.94 -8.81 -34.77
N VAL A 449 -11.51 -7.87 -35.61
CA VAL A 449 -12.04 -6.49 -35.66
C VAL A 449 -13.46 -6.46 -36.24
N GLY A 450 -13.67 -7.18 -37.34
CA GLY A 450 -14.96 -7.30 -38.01
C GLY A 450 -16.03 -7.91 -37.10
N ASN A 451 -15.64 -8.86 -36.25
CA ASN A 451 -16.52 -9.46 -35.24
C ASN A 451 -17.08 -8.41 -34.27
N LEU A 452 -16.21 -7.60 -33.66
CA LEU A 452 -16.63 -6.57 -32.72
C LEU A 452 -17.47 -5.47 -33.38
N LYS A 453 -17.13 -5.09 -34.63
CA LYS A 453 -17.93 -4.16 -35.41
C LYS A 453 -19.34 -4.71 -35.70
N ASP A 454 -19.47 -5.99 -36.06
CA ASP A 454 -20.78 -6.62 -36.28
C ASP A 454 -21.60 -6.72 -34.98
N LEU A 455 -20.97 -7.10 -33.86
CA LEU A 455 -21.59 -7.07 -32.53
C LEU A 455 -22.15 -5.68 -32.21
N LYS A 456 -21.35 -4.62 -32.41
CA LYS A 456 -21.73 -3.24 -32.11
C LYS A 456 -22.84 -2.71 -33.00
N MET A 457 -22.73 -2.95 -34.31
CA MET A 457 -23.56 -2.27 -35.31
C MET A 457 -24.83 -3.04 -35.65
N ASN A 458 -24.82 -4.38 -35.48
CA ASN A 458 -25.90 -5.24 -35.96
C ASN A 458 -26.49 -6.13 -34.87
N VAL A 459 -25.70 -7.01 -34.25
CA VAL A 459 -26.21 -8.08 -33.38
C VAL A 459 -26.84 -7.50 -32.11
N MET A 460 -26.09 -6.70 -31.35
CA MET A 460 -26.57 -6.13 -30.09
C MET A 460 -27.74 -5.15 -30.27
N PRO A 461 -27.73 -4.22 -31.25
CA PRO A 461 -28.88 -3.34 -31.50
C PRO A 461 -30.16 -4.10 -31.84
N LYS A 462 -30.10 -5.13 -32.69
CA LYS A 462 -31.27 -6.00 -33.00
C LYS A 462 -31.79 -6.73 -31.77
N ALA A 463 -30.88 -7.10 -30.87
CA ALA A 463 -31.21 -7.80 -29.64
C ALA A 463 -31.70 -6.85 -28.52
N GLY A 464 -31.54 -5.53 -28.67
CA GLY A 464 -31.91 -4.53 -27.66
C GLY A 464 -30.95 -4.49 -26.46
N VAL A 465 -29.68 -4.85 -26.66
CA VAL A 465 -28.64 -4.85 -25.62
C VAL A 465 -27.49 -3.92 -26.02
N ASN A 466 -26.72 -3.46 -25.05
CA ASN A 466 -25.53 -2.63 -25.30
C ASN A 466 -24.46 -2.99 -24.26
N ILE A 467 -23.60 -3.93 -24.62
CA ILE A 467 -22.56 -4.47 -23.74
C ILE A 467 -21.20 -3.87 -24.15
N PRO A 468 -20.35 -3.46 -23.20
CA PRO A 468 -19.00 -2.99 -23.50
C PRO A 468 -18.18 -4.02 -24.28
N LEU A 469 -17.61 -3.59 -25.41
CA LEU A 469 -16.70 -4.42 -26.22
C LEU A 469 -15.25 -4.05 -25.92
N VAL A 470 -14.34 -5.03 -25.99
CA VAL A 470 -12.89 -4.83 -25.84
C VAL A 470 -12.12 -5.47 -26.98
N GLN A 471 -11.34 -4.66 -27.69
CA GLN A 471 -10.47 -5.12 -28.78
C GLN A 471 -9.21 -5.76 -28.20
N LEU A 472 -9.01 -7.06 -28.41
CA LEU A 472 -7.76 -7.73 -28.08
C LEU A 472 -6.71 -7.43 -29.15
N VAL A 473 -5.47 -7.21 -28.72
CA VAL A 473 -4.33 -6.97 -29.62
C VAL A 473 -3.12 -7.74 -29.11
N SER A 474 -2.51 -8.54 -30.00
CA SER A 474 -1.35 -9.39 -29.67
C SER A 474 -0.03 -8.61 -29.76
N SER A 475 1.11 -9.33 -29.77
CA SER A 475 2.42 -8.79 -30.11
C SER A 475 2.46 -8.30 -31.56
N ASP A 476 3.45 -7.44 -31.87
CA ASP A 476 3.56 -6.76 -33.17
C ASP A 476 3.62 -7.70 -34.40
N ASP A 477 4.06 -8.94 -34.19
CA ASP A 477 4.22 -9.97 -35.22
C ASP A 477 2.97 -10.84 -35.44
N GLU A 478 1.90 -10.61 -34.70
CA GLU A 478 0.66 -11.41 -34.74
C GLU A 478 -0.56 -10.53 -35.12
N PRO A 479 -0.80 -10.30 -36.43
CA PRO A 479 -1.94 -9.50 -36.88
C PRO A 479 -3.28 -10.22 -36.66
N ALA A 480 -4.35 -9.44 -36.50
CA ALA A 480 -5.71 -9.98 -36.44
C ALA A 480 -6.05 -10.77 -37.71
N TYR A 481 -6.54 -12.00 -37.53
CA TYR A 481 -6.71 -12.93 -38.65
C TYR A 481 -7.72 -12.45 -39.68
N ASP A 482 -8.84 -11.87 -39.26
CA ASP A 482 -9.90 -11.40 -40.15
C ASP A 482 -9.45 -10.24 -41.04
N LEU A 483 -8.63 -9.34 -40.51
CA LEU A 483 -7.97 -8.29 -41.30
C LEU A 483 -7.06 -8.91 -42.37
N LYS A 484 -6.20 -9.86 -41.97
CA LYS A 484 -5.31 -10.57 -42.90
C LYS A 484 -6.09 -11.33 -43.97
N ALA A 485 -7.17 -12.02 -43.60
CA ALA A 485 -8.04 -12.75 -44.53
C ALA A 485 -8.73 -11.81 -45.52
N ALA A 486 -9.06 -10.60 -45.09
CA ALA A 486 -9.59 -9.53 -45.95
C ALA A 486 -8.52 -8.81 -46.80
N GLY A 487 -7.25 -9.17 -46.69
CA GLY A 487 -6.14 -8.54 -47.41
C GLY A 487 -5.71 -7.18 -46.84
N ASP A 488 -6.13 -6.85 -45.61
CA ASP A 488 -5.69 -5.67 -44.88
C ASP A 488 -4.25 -5.87 -44.37
N THR A 489 -3.42 -4.84 -44.53
CA THR A 489 -1.98 -4.88 -44.20
C THR A 489 -1.66 -4.25 -42.84
N ARG A 490 -2.65 -3.73 -42.12
CA ARG A 490 -2.45 -3.12 -40.81
C ARG A 490 -1.90 -4.13 -39.81
N THR A 491 -0.86 -3.70 -39.10
CA THR A 491 -0.21 -4.44 -38.02
C THR A 491 -0.84 -4.10 -36.66
N PRO A 492 -0.58 -4.90 -35.60
CA PRO A 492 -0.93 -4.54 -34.23
C PRO A 492 -0.40 -3.15 -33.84
N LYS A 493 0.80 -2.76 -34.26
CA LYS A 493 1.31 -1.40 -34.05
C LYS A 493 0.46 -0.32 -34.73
N ASP A 494 -0.02 -0.57 -35.95
CA ASP A 494 -0.93 0.36 -36.63
C ASP A 494 -2.26 0.49 -35.88
N MET A 495 -2.80 -0.62 -35.35
CA MET A 495 -4.01 -0.62 -34.52
C MET A 495 -3.83 0.14 -33.20
N LEU A 496 -2.62 0.15 -32.63
CA LEU A 496 -2.30 0.81 -31.36
C LEU A 496 -1.67 2.21 -31.51
N SER A 497 -1.63 2.73 -32.74
CA SER A 497 -1.36 4.14 -33.04
C SER A 497 -2.49 5.05 -32.54
N ASP A 498 -2.29 6.37 -32.51
CA ASP A 498 -3.34 7.30 -32.07
C ASP A 498 -4.56 7.28 -33.00
N GLU A 499 -4.35 7.11 -34.31
CA GLU A 499 -5.41 6.91 -35.29
C GLU A 499 -6.12 5.57 -35.10
N GLY A 500 -5.37 4.49 -34.86
CA GLY A 500 -5.91 3.17 -34.60
C GLY A 500 -6.75 3.12 -33.32
N LEU A 501 -6.28 3.75 -32.24
CA LEU A 501 -7.04 3.86 -30.99
C LEU A 501 -8.33 4.66 -31.16
N LYS A 502 -8.34 5.74 -31.96
CA LYS A 502 -9.58 6.46 -32.32
C LYS A 502 -10.53 5.59 -33.12
N GLU A 503 -10.03 4.74 -34.02
CA GLU A 503 -10.87 3.78 -34.74
C GLU A 503 -11.46 2.75 -33.78
N ILE A 504 -10.65 2.16 -32.88
CA ILE A 504 -11.12 1.22 -31.86
C ILE A 504 -12.23 1.85 -31.01
N ALA A 505 -12.06 3.10 -30.58
CA ALA A 505 -13.05 3.85 -29.79
C ALA A 505 -14.39 4.06 -30.50
N SER A 506 -14.46 3.91 -31.83
CA SER A 506 -15.73 3.99 -32.56
C SER A 506 -16.64 2.77 -32.36
N TYR A 507 -16.09 1.62 -31.96
CA TYR A 507 -16.85 0.38 -31.79
C TYR A 507 -16.65 -0.32 -30.44
N ALA A 508 -15.54 -0.08 -29.76
CA ALA A 508 -15.18 -0.68 -28.48
C ALA A 508 -15.08 0.35 -27.35
N SER A 509 -15.24 -0.10 -26.11
CA SER A 509 -15.08 0.70 -24.90
C SER A 509 -13.71 0.52 -24.25
N GLY A 510 -12.93 -0.45 -24.70
CA GLY A 510 -11.58 -0.68 -24.23
C GLY A 510 -10.72 -1.46 -25.21
N VAL A 511 -9.44 -1.57 -24.85
CA VAL A 511 -8.42 -2.35 -25.55
C VAL A 511 -7.77 -3.31 -24.56
N GLY A 512 -7.56 -4.56 -24.98
CA GLY A 512 -6.88 -5.60 -24.23
C GLY A 512 -5.56 -5.98 -24.89
N PRO A 513 -4.50 -5.18 -24.69
CA PRO A 513 -3.22 -5.44 -25.35
C PRO A 513 -2.40 -6.47 -24.58
N TYR A 514 -1.52 -7.17 -25.29
CA TYR A 514 -0.42 -7.91 -24.69
C TYR A 514 0.42 -7.00 -23.76
N LYS A 515 0.80 -7.48 -22.57
CA LYS A 515 1.44 -6.68 -21.51
C LYS A 515 2.70 -5.93 -21.90
N ARG A 516 3.38 -6.36 -22.96
CA ARG A 516 4.60 -5.68 -23.45
C ARG A 516 4.33 -4.37 -24.20
N TRP A 517 3.08 -4.05 -24.51
CA TRP A 517 2.70 -2.70 -24.92
C TRP A 517 2.69 -1.70 -23.76
N ILE A 518 2.58 -2.18 -22.52
CA ILE A 518 2.52 -1.36 -21.30
C ILE A 518 3.90 -1.22 -20.67
N ILE A 519 4.61 -2.34 -20.57
CA ILE A 519 5.97 -2.44 -20.03
C ILE A 519 6.83 -3.11 -21.09
N ASP A 520 7.71 -2.37 -21.74
CA ASP A 520 8.52 -2.89 -22.85
C ASP A 520 9.51 -3.99 -22.42
N ALA A 521 10.27 -4.54 -23.37
CA ALA A 521 11.20 -5.64 -23.12
C ALA A 521 12.36 -5.23 -22.19
N GLU A 522 12.69 -3.94 -22.16
CA GLU A 522 13.68 -3.31 -21.29
C GLU A 522 13.12 -3.02 -19.89
N GLY A 523 11.82 -3.25 -19.68
CA GLY A 523 11.17 -3.08 -18.39
C GLY A 523 10.73 -1.66 -18.07
N LYS A 524 10.69 -0.79 -19.08
CA LYS A 524 10.25 0.60 -18.98
C LYS A 524 8.75 0.70 -19.25
N THR A 525 8.06 1.51 -18.45
CA THR A 525 6.66 1.86 -18.67
C THR A 525 6.53 2.76 -19.90
N THR A 526 5.67 2.38 -20.85
CA THR A 526 5.39 3.15 -22.07
C THR A 526 4.32 4.23 -21.82
N ASP A 527 4.06 5.07 -22.82
CA ASP A 527 2.95 6.05 -22.80
C ASP A 527 1.59 5.48 -23.23
N PHE A 528 1.54 4.18 -23.55
CA PHE A 528 0.39 3.57 -24.23
C PHE A 528 -0.92 3.76 -23.48
N VAL A 529 -0.91 3.56 -22.15
CA VAL A 529 -2.11 3.69 -21.31
C VAL A 529 -2.67 5.11 -21.42
N GLY A 530 -1.80 6.12 -21.33
CA GLY A 530 -2.20 7.52 -21.46
C GLY A 530 -2.81 7.85 -22.84
N ARG A 531 -2.25 7.30 -23.92
CA ARG A 531 -2.79 7.48 -25.29
C ARG A 531 -4.15 6.79 -25.46
N ALA A 532 -4.30 5.57 -24.96
CA ALA A 532 -5.58 4.86 -24.98
C ALA A 532 -6.65 5.61 -24.17
N HIS A 533 -6.29 6.14 -22.99
CA HIS A 533 -7.18 6.95 -22.18
C HIS A 533 -7.58 8.26 -22.87
N ALA A 534 -6.65 8.92 -23.57
CA ALA A 534 -6.94 10.11 -24.35
C ALA A 534 -7.94 9.84 -25.50
N ALA A 535 -7.98 8.59 -26.00
CA ALA A 535 -8.99 8.13 -26.96
C ALA A 535 -10.30 7.67 -26.29
N GLY A 536 -10.40 7.69 -24.95
CA GLY A 536 -11.58 7.27 -24.19
C GLY A 536 -11.71 5.76 -23.98
N LEU A 537 -10.62 5.01 -24.14
CA LEU A 537 -10.60 3.54 -24.04
C LEU A 537 -10.03 3.06 -22.71
N MET A 538 -10.73 2.13 -22.05
CA MET A 538 -10.16 1.39 -20.91
C MET A 538 -9.04 0.46 -21.40
N VAL A 539 -8.05 0.17 -20.55
CA VAL A 539 -6.95 -0.75 -20.86
C VAL A 539 -6.97 -1.95 -19.92
N HIS A 540 -7.26 -3.14 -20.46
CA HIS A 540 -7.28 -4.41 -19.71
C HIS A 540 -6.21 -5.37 -20.26
N THR A 541 -4.99 -5.31 -19.75
CA THR A 541 -3.86 -6.03 -20.36
C THR A 541 -3.81 -7.52 -19.97
N TRP A 542 -3.17 -8.33 -20.82
CA TRP A 542 -2.98 -9.76 -20.59
C TRP A 542 -1.54 -10.22 -20.92
N THR A 543 -1.00 -11.30 -20.35
CA THR A 543 -1.45 -11.96 -19.11
C THR A 543 -0.37 -11.78 -18.05
N MET A 544 -0.76 -11.29 -16.87
CA MET A 544 0.11 -11.22 -15.71
C MET A 544 0.19 -12.61 -15.08
N ARG A 545 1.41 -13.14 -14.87
CA ARG A 545 1.64 -14.52 -14.43
C ARG A 545 2.69 -14.58 -13.34
N ASN A 546 2.55 -15.53 -12.41
CA ASN A 546 3.48 -15.67 -11.30
C ASN A 546 4.76 -16.42 -11.68
N GLU A 547 4.72 -17.27 -12.69
CA GLU A 547 5.84 -18.14 -13.02
C GLU A 547 7.02 -17.31 -13.56
N PRO A 548 8.25 -17.53 -13.04
CA PRO A 548 9.46 -16.80 -13.44
C PRO A 548 9.69 -16.68 -14.95
N THR A 549 9.32 -17.71 -15.73
CA THR A 549 9.50 -17.73 -17.18
C THR A 549 8.73 -16.64 -17.93
N TYR A 550 7.73 -16.01 -17.28
CA TYR A 550 6.92 -14.95 -17.86
C TYR A 550 7.28 -13.55 -17.35
N LEU A 551 8.22 -13.46 -16.41
CA LEU A 551 8.67 -12.21 -15.79
C LEU A 551 9.97 -11.72 -16.44
N LEU A 552 10.13 -10.40 -16.54
CA LEU A 552 11.43 -9.83 -16.89
C LEU A 552 12.43 -10.07 -15.74
N PRO A 553 13.73 -10.30 -16.05
CA PRO A 553 14.75 -10.56 -15.04
C PRO A 553 14.83 -9.49 -13.94
N GLN A 554 14.54 -8.23 -14.27
CA GLN A 554 14.57 -7.10 -13.32
C GLN A 554 13.65 -7.27 -12.12
N TYR A 555 12.56 -8.04 -12.28
CA TYR A 555 11.61 -8.27 -11.19
C TYR A 555 12.10 -9.34 -10.21
N LYS A 556 13.22 -10.03 -10.47
CA LYS A 556 13.82 -11.02 -9.55
C LYS A 556 12.81 -12.05 -9.04
N ASN A 557 11.96 -12.56 -9.95
CA ASN A 557 10.87 -13.50 -9.67
C ASN A 557 9.74 -12.96 -8.77
N ASP A 558 9.60 -11.63 -8.63
CA ASP A 558 8.46 -11.00 -7.95
C ASP A 558 7.38 -10.56 -8.95
N PRO A 559 6.29 -11.33 -9.12
CA PRO A 559 5.20 -10.96 -10.01
C PRO A 559 4.40 -9.74 -9.52
N LYS A 560 4.40 -9.46 -8.20
CA LYS A 560 3.68 -8.31 -7.66
C LYS A 560 4.36 -7.01 -8.09
N ALA A 561 5.69 -7.01 -8.24
CA ALA A 561 6.42 -5.86 -8.76
C ALA A 561 5.99 -5.48 -10.19
N GLU A 562 5.82 -6.46 -11.10
CA GLU A 562 5.32 -6.22 -12.46
C GLU A 562 3.88 -5.66 -12.44
N MET A 563 2.99 -6.28 -11.65
CA MET A 563 1.61 -5.82 -11.50
C MET A 563 1.54 -4.39 -10.94
N ARG A 564 2.31 -4.07 -9.88
CA ARG A 564 2.38 -2.70 -9.32
C ARG A 564 2.86 -1.69 -10.36
N GLN A 565 3.89 -2.02 -11.14
CA GLN A 565 4.37 -1.13 -12.19
C GLN A 565 3.28 -0.86 -13.24
N ALA A 566 2.55 -1.88 -13.66
CA ALA A 566 1.45 -1.72 -14.62
C ALA A 566 0.30 -0.88 -14.05
N LEU A 567 -0.09 -1.09 -12.78
CA LEU A 567 -1.13 -0.29 -12.13
C LEU A 567 -0.71 1.17 -11.95
N ARG A 568 0.56 1.46 -11.63
CA ARG A 568 1.10 2.83 -11.59
C ARG A 568 1.06 3.53 -12.95
N ALA A 569 1.10 2.77 -14.04
CA ALA A 569 0.94 3.30 -15.40
C ALA A 569 -0.50 3.77 -15.70
N GLY A 570 -1.47 3.48 -14.83
CA GLY A 570 -2.88 3.85 -14.98
C GLY A 570 -3.78 2.74 -15.49
N LEU A 571 -3.32 1.49 -15.47
CA LEU A 571 -4.07 0.37 -16.01
C LEU A 571 -5.45 0.18 -15.32
N ASP A 572 -6.53 0.05 -16.10
CA ASP A 572 -7.91 -0.09 -15.61
C ASP A 572 -8.24 -1.51 -15.11
N GLY A 573 -7.46 -2.50 -15.52
CA GLY A 573 -7.63 -3.89 -15.10
C GLY A 573 -6.62 -4.81 -15.77
N PHE A 574 -6.51 -6.04 -15.29
CA PHE A 574 -5.59 -7.01 -15.89
C PHE A 574 -6.10 -8.45 -15.76
N PHE A 575 -5.77 -9.22 -16.80
CA PHE A 575 -5.95 -10.65 -16.86
C PHE A 575 -4.78 -11.34 -16.14
N THR A 576 -5.10 -12.24 -15.20
CA THR A 576 -4.11 -13.03 -14.48
C THR A 576 -4.56 -14.48 -14.31
N ASP A 577 -3.59 -15.40 -14.44
CA ASP A 577 -3.79 -16.82 -14.14
C ASP A 577 -3.82 -17.06 -12.60
N PHE A 578 -3.42 -16.06 -11.82
CA PHE A 578 -3.32 -16.09 -10.35
C PHE A 578 -4.13 -14.95 -9.71
N PRO A 579 -5.47 -15.06 -9.66
CA PRO A 579 -6.32 -13.98 -9.13
C PRO A 579 -6.02 -13.60 -7.69
N ALA A 580 -5.56 -14.54 -6.85
CA ALA A 580 -5.17 -14.24 -5.48
C ALA A 580 -4.04 -13.21 -5.40
N THR A 581 -3.02 -13.35 -6.26
CA THR A 581 -1.92 -12.40 -6.35
C THR A 581 -2.39 -11.06 -6.91
N GLY A 582 -3.24 -11.07 -7.93
CA GLY A 582 -3.81 -9.86 -8.50
C GLY A 582 -4.66 -9.08 -7.50
N ALA A 583 -5.57 -9.76 -6.79
CA ALA A 583 -6.43 -9.18 -5.78
C ALA A 583 -5.65 -8.64 -4.59
N GLU A 584 -4.55 -9.30 -4.21
CA GLU A 584 -3.65 -8.79 -3.19
C GLU A 584 -3.04 -7.44 -3.61
N VAL A 585 -2.50 -7.34 -4.83
CA VAL A 585 -1.89 -6.10 -5.34
C VAL A 585 -2.92 -4.98 -5.51
N VAL A 586 -4.13 -5.27 -6.00
CA VAL A 586 -5.21 -4.28 -6.08
C VAL A 586 -5.66 -3.83 -4.69
N ARG A 587 -5.71 -4.74 -3.71
CA ARG A 587 -6.05 -4.40 -2.32
C ARG A 587 -5.02 -3.50 -1.66
N GLU A 588 -3.72 -3.70 -1.94
CA GLU A 588 -2.67 -2.77 -1.49
C GLU A 588 -3.01 -1.32 -1.89
N LEU A 589 -3.61 -1.12 -3.08
CA LEU A 589 -4.02 0.19 -3.56
C LEU A 589 -5.41 0.65 -3.10
N THR A 590 -6.30 -0.26 -2.70
CA THR A 590 -7.73 0.04 -2.46
C THR A 590 -8.16 -0.09 -1.01
N THR A 591 -7.26 -0.47 -0.11
CA THR A 591 -7.48 -0.34 1.34
C THR A 591 -7.96 1.08 1.64
N PRO A 592 -8.98 1.30 2.50
CA PRO A 592 -9.59 2.63 2.66
C PRO A 592 -8.74 3.59 3.51
N GLU A 593 -7.83 3.06 4.31
CA GLU A 593 -7.02 3.81 5.28
C GLU A 593 -5.55 3.41 5.16
N VAL A 594 -4.66 4.32 5.53
CA VAL A 594 -3.24 4.00 5.75
C VAL A 594 -3.13 3.33 7.11
N ARG A 595 -2.51 2.15 7.18
CA ARG A 595 -2.40 1.35 8.41
C ARG A 595 -1.02 0.72 8.51
N SER A 596 -0.30 1.07 9.57
CA SER A 596 0.91 0.34 9.97
C SER A 596 0.51 -0.95 10.71
N PRO A 597 1.40 -1.95 10.83
CA PRO A 597 1.17 -3.19 11.57
C PRO A 597 0.71 -3.01 13.02
N GLN A 598 0.98 -1.86 13.64
CA GLN A 598 0.57 -1.54 15.01
C GLN A 598 -0.87 -1.03 15.14
N ASN A 599 -1.59 -0.87 14.02
CA ASN A 599 -2.91 -0.27 14.01
C ASN A 599 -3.90 -1.04 14.90
N PRO A 600 -4.65 -0.35 15.79
CA PRO A 600 -5.58 -0.97 16.73
C PRO A 600 -6.75 -1.71 16.08
N ALA A 601 -7.03 -1.49 14.79
CA ALA A 601 -8.08 -2.19 14.05
C ALA A 601 -7.82 -3.70 13.94
N PHE A 602 -6.56 -4.15 13.96
CA PHE A 602 -6.23 -5.58 13.86
C PHE A 602 -6.64 -6.35 15.10
N ALA A 603 -6.45 -5.77 16.29
CA ALA A 603 -6.96 -6.32 17.54
C ALA A 603 -8.50 -6.37 17.57
N GLN A 604 -9.16 -5.58 16.73
CA GLN A 604 -10.61 -5.52 16.58
C GLN A 604 -11.15 -6.39 15.44
N GLY A 605 -10.32 -7.26 14.85
CA GLY A 605 -10.75 -8.26 13.86
C GLY A 605 -10.54 -7.87 12.40
N VAL A 606 -9.96 -6.70 12.11
CA VAL A 606 -9.46 -6.40 10.76
C VAL A 606 -8.27 -7.33 10.45
N SER A 607 -8.23 -7.87 9.24
CA SER A 607 -7.11 -8.71 8.80
C SER A 607 -5.80 -7.92 8.79
N SER A 608 -4.71 -8.51 9.32
CA SER A 608 -3.37 -7.91 9.28
C SER A 608 -2.85 -7.65 7.86
N SER A 609 -3.38 -8.36 6.85
CA SER A 609 -3.11 -8.09 5.44
C SER A 609 -3.67 -6.75 4.91
N ALA A 610 -4.41 -6.01 5.74
CA ALA A 610 -4.82 -4.64 5.45
C ALA A 610 -3.76 -3.59 5.90
N ALA A 611 -2.66 -4.02 6.53
CA ALA A 611 -1.50 -3.14 6.72
C ALA A 611 -0.90 -2.81 5.34
N ASN A 612 -0.68 -1.53 5.09
CA ASN A 612 -0.20 -1.02 3.81
C ASN A 612 0.96 -0.05 3.96
N ILE A 613 1.56 0.08 5.13
CA ILE A 613 2.81 0.81 5.35
C ILE A 613 3.69 0.02 6.33
N GLY A 614 4.98 0.33 6.40
CA GLY A 614 5.91 -0.34 7.32
C GLY A 614 5.56 -0.11 8.80
N THR A 615 6.16 -0.91 9.67
CA THR A 615 6.13 -0.75 11.14
C THR A 615 6.61 0.63 11.54
N SER A 616 5.84 1.33 12.41
CA SER A 616 6.10 2.73 12.85
C SER A 616 6.45 3.56 11.64
N GLY A 617 5.47 3.84 10.81
CA GLY A 617 5.73 4.58 9.57
C GLY A 617 4.57 5.48 9.22
N GLY A 618 3.82 5.92 10.23
CA GLY A 618 2.71 6.83 10.01
C GLY A 618 3.25 8.24 9.87
N PHE A 619 2.61 9.23 10.49
CA PHE A 619 3.11 10.59 10.39
C PHE A 619 4.35 10.75 11.26
N GLU A 620 5.46 11.19 10.68
CA GLU A 620 6.69 11.59 11.40
C GLU A 620 6.78 13.12 11.47
N GLY A 621 6.43 13.79 10.36
CA GLY A 621 6.33 15.25 10.32
C GLY A 621 4.89 15.72 10.41
N PHE A 622 4.59 16.68 11.30
CA PHE A 622 3.25 17.26 11.39
C PHE A 622 3.27 18.77 11.62
N THR A 623 2.43 19.51 10.90
CA THR A 623 2.28 20.95 11.09
C THR A 623 0.88 21.49 10.74
N ILE A 624 0.58 22.71 11.17
CA ILE A 624 -0.57 23.52 10.74
C ILE A 624 -0.05 24.77 10.02
N THR A 625 -0.69 25.14 8.91
CA THR A 625 -0.33 26.36 8.16
C THR A 625 -0.50 27.61 9.03
N PRO A 626 0.33 28.64 8.83
CA PRO A 626 0.22 29.90 9.57
C PRO A 626 -1.17 30.54 9.55
N ASP A 627 -1.88 30.43 8.43
CA ASP A 627 -3.27 30.90 8.30
C ASP A 627 -4.31 30.10 9.12
N GLY A 628 -3.89 28.99 9.72
CA GLY A 628 -4.69 28.12 10.59
C GLY A 628 -5.74 27.28 9.87
N LYS A 629 -5.70 27.19 8.53
CA LYS A 629 -6.74 26.51 7.75
C LYS A 629 -6.45 25.04 7.44
N ALA A 630 -5.20 24.65 7.36
CA ALA A 630 -4.83 23.30 6.96
C ALA A 630 -3.76 22.70 7.88
N ALA A 631 -3.93 21.42 8.20
CA ALA A 631 -2.88 20.60 8.78
C ALA A 631 -2.21 19.75 7.68
N TYR A 632 -0.93 19.48 7.85
CA TYR A 632 -0.14 18.62 6.98
C TYR A 632 0.58 17.58 7.80
N GLY A 633 0.41 16.30 7.43
CA GLY A 633 1.17 15.19 7.98
C GLY A 633 2.00 14.54 6.88
N LEU A 634 3.31 14.41 7.09
CA LEU A 634 4.25 13.73 6.21
C LEU A 634 4.52 12.33 6.77
N LEU A 635 4.22 11.30 5.97
CA LEU A 635 4.46 9.93 6.39
C LEU A 635 5.96 9.62 6.44
N GLU A 636 6.42 8.80 7.39
CA GLU A 636 7.82 8.36 7.48
C GLU A 636 8.19 7.36 6.37
N LYS A 637 7.24 6.48 6.01
CA LYS A 637 7.47 5.34 5.12
C LYS A 637 6.60 5.36 3.87
N THR A 638 7.02 4.60 2.86
CA THR A 638 6.27 4.46 1.61
C THR A 638 5.01 3.60 1.83
N VAL A 639 3.85 4.13 1.46
CA VAL A 639 2.60 3.36 1.39
C VAL A 639 2.68 2.34 0.26
N SER A 640 2.26 1.11 0.51
CA SER A 640 2.17 0.02 -0.45
C SER A 640 1.40 0.48 -1.69
N GLY A 641 2.02 0.31 -2.85
CA GLY A 641 1.52 0.85 -4.11
C GLY A 641 2.24 2.10 -4.62
N ASP A 642 2.73 2.96 -3.72
CA ASP A 642 3.56 4.11 -4.11
C ASP A 642 4.97 3.65 -4.53
N VAL A 643 5.70 4.54 -5.21
CA VAL A 643 7.09 4.28 -5.61
C VAL A 643 7.95 4.23 -4.34
N ALA A 644 8.80 3.20 -4.22
CA ALA A 644 9.68 3.05 -3.06
C ALA A 644 10.55 4.31 -2.86
N GLY A 645 10.60 4.81 -1.63
CA GLY A 645 11.31 6.04 -1.28
C GLY A 645 10.50 7.32 -1.51
N GLN A 646 9.26 7.24 -2.00
CA GLN A 646 8.34 8.38 -2.06
C GLN A 646 7.35 8.31 -0.89
N LEU A 647 7.29 9.40 -0.12
CA LEU A 647 6.49 9.55 1.09
C LEU A 647 5.32 10.49 0.81
N ARG A 648 4.14 10.22 1.36
CA ARG A 648 2.96 11.06 1.11
C ARG A 648 2.92 12.23 2.08
N LEU A 649 2.74 13.44 1.54
CA LEU A 649 2.32 14.60 2.32
C LEU A 649 0.79 14.69 2.27
N MET A 650 0.13 14.38 3.37
CA MET A 650 -1.32 14.38 3.51
C MET A 650 -1.79 15.74 4.04
N ARG A 651 -2.75 16.37 3.36
CA ARG A 651 -3.39 17.62 3.80
C ARG A 651 -4.74 17.32 4.41
N TYR A 652 -4.99 17.88 5.60
CA TYR A 652 -6.28 17.91 6.25
C TYR A 652 -6.79 19.35 6.35
N ASP A 653 -7.96 19.60 5.78
CA ASP A 653 -8.62 20.90 5.88
C ASP A 653 -9.35 21.01 7.22
N LEU A 654 -8.90 21.91 8.10
CA LEU A 654 -9.40 22.00 9.48
C LEU A 654 -10.86 22.49 9.56
N GLN A 655 -11.32 23.22 8.54
CA GLN A 655 -12.68 23.74 8.49
C GLN A 655 -13.68 22.71 7.94
N THR A 656 -13.37 22.14 6.77
CA THR A 656 -14.25 21.21 6.06
C THR A 656 -14.06 19.76 6.51
N ARG A 657 -12.99 19.50 7.27
CA ARG A 657 -12.62 18.19 7.81
C ARG A 657 -12.36 17.15 6.72
N GLN A 658 -11.86 17.61 5.57
CA GLN A 658 -11.58 16.78 4.40
C GLN A 658 -10.09 16.52 4.24
N TRP A 659 -9.77 15.29 3.85
CA TRP A 659 -8.42 14.87 3.48
C TRP A 659 -8.16 15.05 1.99
N SER A 660 -6.91 15.33 1.65
CA SER A 660 -6.40 15.36 0.27
C SER A 660 -4.92 14.99 0.26
N LEU A 661 -4.42 14.46 -0.85
CA LEU A 661 -2.97 14.27 -1.05
C LEU A 661 -2.38 15.59 -1.56
N ALA A 662 -1.43 16.17 -0.84
CA ALA A 662 -0.77 17.42 -1.23
C ALA A 662 0.37 17.21 -2.23
N GLY A 663 1.07 16.08 -2.12
CA GLY A 663 2.19 15.71 -3.00
C GLY A 663 3.01 14.58 -2.40
N ARG A 664 4.16 14.29 -3.00
CA ARG A 664 5.09 13.25 -2.53
C ARG A 664 6.49 13.79 -2.30
N TYR A 665 7.07 13.45 -1.15
CA TYR A 665 8.47 13.74 -0.82
C TYR A 665 9.34 12.54 -1.22
N ALA A 666 10.33 12.74 -2.09
CA ALA A 666 11.26 11.69 -2.47
C ALA A 666 12.52 11.74 -1.58
N LEU A 667 12.82 10.63 -0.92
CA LEU A 667 14.05 10.45 -0.15
C LEU A 667 15.28 10.44 -1.07
N GLU A 668 16.43 10.89 -0.57
CA GLU A 668 17.73 10.78 -1.26
C GLU A 668 18.12 9.31 -1.50
N GLY A 669 17.78 8.44 -0.55
CA GLY A 669 18.06 7.01 -0.60
C GLY A 669 16.95 6.18 0.02
N LEU A 670 16.85 4.90 -0.39
CA LEU A 670 15.84 3.97 0.13
C LEU A 670 16.05 3.56 1.60
N GLY A 671 17.21 3.87 2.18
CA GLY A 671 17.54 3.59 3.57
C GLY A 671 17.37 4.78 4.51
N GLU A 672 16.91 5.93 3.97
CA GLU A 672 16.75 7.16 4.73
C GLU A 672 15.31 7.29 5.27
N ALA A 673 15.13 8.24 6.19
CA ALA A 673 13.83 8.59 6.77
C ALA A 673 13.74 10.11 6.92
N ILE A 674 12.52 10.62 7.07
CA ILE A 674 12.34 11.99 7.56
C ILE A 674 12.42 11.99 9.09
N GLY A 675 12.45 13.19 9.69
CA GLY A 675 12.38 13.35 11.14
C GLY A 675 11.42 14.44 11.61
N ASP A 676 11.16 15.49 10.82
CA ASP A 676 10.18 16.53 11.19
C ASP A 676 9.78 17.38 9.96
N LEU A 677 8.67 18.12 10.09
CA LEU A 677 8.10 19.04 9.11
C LEU A 677 7.66 20.35 9.80
N THR A 678 8.15 21.49 9.33
CA THR A 678 7.75 22.81 9.86
C THR A 678 7.43 23.82 8.74
N PRO A 679 6.48 24.74 8.91
CA PRO A 679 6.08 25.66 7.86
C PRO A 679 7.01 26.87 7.81
N ILE A 680 7.37 27.28 6.59
CA ILE A 680 7.97 28.59 6.31
C ILE A 680 6.83 29.61 6.12
N ASN A 681 5.82 29.22 5.34
CA ASN A 681 4.59 29.95 5.11
C ASN A 681 3.44 28.97 4.79
N ASP A 682 2.33 29.44 4.22
CA ASP A 682 1.17 28.59 3.91
C ASP A 682 1.40 27.60 2.75
N ARG A 683 2.52 27.74 2.02
CA ARG A 683 2.84 26.99 0.79
C ARG A 683 4.21 26.31 0.80
N GLU A 684 5.12 26.71 1.68
CA GLU A 684 6.49 26.23 1.75
C GLU A 684 6.80 25.64 3.13
N PHE A 685 7.52 24.52 3.15
CA PHE A 685 7.86 23.78 4.36
C PHE A 685 9.34 23.42 4.40
N LEU A 686 9.92 23.30 5.59
CA LEU A 686 11.17 22.61 5.82
C LEU A 686 10.91 21.17 6.24
N VAL A 687 11.69 20.25 5.68
CA VAL A 687 11.69 18.81 6.00
C VAL A 687 13.06 18.42 6.49
N LEU A 688 13.13 17.77 7.64
CA LEU A 688 14.34 17.17 8.18
C LEU A 688 14.46 15.74 7.63
N GLU A 689 15.57 15.41 6.98
CA GLU A 689 15.84 14.08 6.41
C GLU A 689 17.16 13.54 6.93
N ARG A 690 17.19 12.24 7.25
CA ARG A 690 18.30 11.60 7.95
C ARG A 690 18.51 10.16 7.51
N ASP A 691 19.75 9.70 7.67
CA ASP A 691 20.04 8.27 7.62
C ASP A 691 19.77 7.55 8.94
N ASN A 692 19.73 6.23 8.86
CA ASN A 692 19.60 5.33 10.02
C ASN A 692 20.93 5.06 10.74
N LYS A 693 21.94 5.93 10.57
CA LYS A 693 23.28 5.77 11.16
C LYS A 693 23.55 6.84 12.23
N GLN A 694 24.57 6.58 13.05
CA GLN A 694 24.98 7.44 14.15
C GLN A 694 26.50 7.44 14.37
N GLY A 695 26.96 8.35 15.23
CA GLY A 695 28.36 8.48 15.61
C GLY A 695 29.25 8.76 14.39
N ALA A 696 30.35 8.02 14.29
CA ALA A 696 31.28 8.13 13.15
C ALA A 696 30.70 7.57 11.83
N ASP A 697 29.64 6.76 11.89
CA ASP A 697 29.01 6.18 10.70
C ASP A 697 27.89 7.06 10.14
N ALA A 698 27.44 8.09 10.87
CA ALA A 698 26.46 9.06 10.39
C ALA A 698 26.97 9.73 9.11
N ALA A 699 26.13 9.77 8.07
CA ALA A 699 26.53 10.24 6.75
C ALA A 699 25.56 11.27 6.15
N LEU A 700 24.26 11.16 6.40
CA LEU A 700 23.24 12.07 5.86
C LEU A 700 22.34 12.60 6.98
N LYS A 701 22.36 13.92 7.18
CA LYS A 701 21.51 14.67 8.11
C LYS A 701 21.26 16.05 7.52
N ARG A 702 20.09 16.29 6.92
CA ARG A 702 19.86 17.47 6.08
C ARG A 702 18.49 18.09 6.31
N VAL A 703 18.43 19.40 6.13
CA VAL A 703 17.19 20.17 6.05
C VAL A 703 16.96 20.53 4.59
N TYR A 704 15.81 20.18 4.05
CA TYR A 704 15.36 20.61 2.72
C TYR A 704 14.16 21.53 2.82
N SER A 705 13.98 22.42 1.85
CA SER A 705 12.70 23.07 1.61
C SER A 705 11.95 22.41 0.45
N ILE A 706 10.61 22.40 0.58
CA ILE A 706 9.67 21.99 -0.46
C ILE A 706 8.57 23.05 -0.61
N SER A 707 8.01 23.16 -1.82
CA SER A 707 6.89 24.06 -2.12
C SER A 707 5.72 23.31 -2.74
N LEU A 708 4.52 23.64 -2.32
CA LEU A 708 3.27 23.13 -2.91
C LEU A 708 3.03 23.66 -4.34
N ASP A 709 3.85 24.60 -4.80
CA ASP A 709 3.80 25.18 -6.14
C ASP A 709 4.94 24.68 -7.06
N ASP A 710 5.85 23.83 -6.53
CA ASP A 710 7.00 23.31 -7.27
C ASP A 710 7.08 21.77 -7.18
N MET A 711 6.51 21.11 -8.20
CA MET A 711 6.43 19.66 -8.30
C MET A 711 6.71 19.17 -9.72
N ASN A 712 7.25 17.97 -9.81
CA ASN A 712 7.35 17.22 -11.05
C ASN A 712 5.96 16.77 -11.55
N PRO A 713 5.79 16.42 -12.84
CA PRO A 713 4.51 15.95 -13.39
C PRO A 713 3.93 14.70 -12.71
N ASP A 714 4.75 13.93 -12.00
CA ASP A 714 4.32 12.75 -11.23
C ASP A 714 3.81 13.09 -9.82
N GLY A 715 3.87 14.37 -9.42
CA GLY A 715 3.44 14.88 -8.11
C GLY A 715 4.51 14.80 -7.02
N THR A 716 5.78 14.53 -7.37
CA THR A 716 6.90 14.62 -6.42
C THR A 716 7.39 16.06 -6.27
N PHE A 717 7.70 16.49 -5.05
CA PHE A 717 8.27 17.81 -4.79
C PHE A 717 9.70 17.92 -5.32
N ASN A 718 10.02 19.07 -5.90
CA ASN A 718 11.40 19.47 -6.06
C ASN A 718 11.94 19.93 -4.69
N LYS A 719 13.10 19.42 -4.29
CA LYS A 719 13.73 19.72 -3.00
C LYS A 719 14.85 20.73 -3.19
N THR A 720 14.95 21.71 -2.29
CA THR A 720 16.11 22.61 -2.21
C THR A 720 16.85 22.36 -0.90
N LEU A 721 18.17 22.10 -0.95
CA LEU A 721 18.97 21.92 0.26
C LEU A 721 19.08 23.25 1.02
N VAL A 722 18.70 23.24 2.29
CA VAL A 722 18.75 24.40 3.20
C VAL A 722 19.96 24.32 4.13
N ALA A 723 20.22 23.16 4.72
CA ALA A 723 21.38 22.93 5.56
C ALA A 723 21.82 21.45 5.54
N ASP A 724 23.14 21.22 5.52
CA ASP A 724 23.73 19.90 5.78
C ASP A 724 24.30 19.89 7.20
N LEU A 725 23.66 19.13 8.08
CA LEU A 725 23.97 19.06 9.51
C LEU A 725 25.18 18.16 9.80
N MET A 726 25.72 17.48 8.78
CA MET A 726 27.01 16.80 8.86
C MET A 726 28.18 17.74 8.55
N LEU A 727 27.91 18.95 8.01
CA LEU A 727 28.90 19.93 7.58
C LEU A 727 28.51 21.35 8.05
N LEU A 728 28.06 21.47 9.30
CA LEU A 728 27.59 22.75 9.83
C LEU A 728 28.79 23.62 10.28
N ALA A 729 28.91 24.84 9.77
CA ALA A 729 30.00 25.72 10.18
C ALA A 729 29.83 26.12 11.67
N ASP A 730 30.88 25.97 12.46
CA ASP A 730 30.96 26.43 13.84
C ASP A 730 32.33 27.11 14.10
N PRO A 731 32.56 28.30 13.49
CA PRO A 731 33.84 29.00 13.60
C PRO A 731 34.15 29.46 15.03
N GLN A 732 33.15 29.53 15.90
CA GLN A 732 33.30 29.92 17.30
C GLN A 732 33.58 28.71 18.21
N GLY A 733 33.43 27.48 17.72
CA GLY A 733 33.55 26.26 18.51
C GLY A 733 32.52 26.22 19.64
N LEU A 734 31.28 26.61 19.37
CA LEU A 734 30.18 26.62 20.32
C LEU A 734 29.89 25.22 20.85
N ALA A 735 29.81 24.23 19.95
CA ALA A 735 29.49 22.87 20.34
C ALA A 735 30.74 22.12 20.87
N PRO A 736 30.59 21.27 21.91
CA PRO A 736 31.70 20.49 22.46
C PRO A 736 32.40 19.57 21.45
N SER A 737 31.71 19.16 20.39
CA SER A 737 32.20 18.23 19.37
C SER A 737 32.77 18.90 18.13
N THR A 738 32.92 20.23 18.11
CA THR A 738 33.39 20.94 16.94
C THR A 738 34.84 20.61 16.61
N GLN A 739 35.08 20.20 15.36
CA GLN A 739 36.39 19.84 14.83
C GLN A 739 36.66 20.66 13.57
N ASP A 740 37.85 21.26 13.51
CA ASP A 740 38.30 22.08 12.38
C ASP A 740 37.30 23.18 11.95
N GLY A 741 36.54 23.71 12.92
CA GLY A 741 35.55 24.76 12.69
C GLY A 741 34.20 24.26 12.17
N TYR A 742 33.95 22.95 12.19
CA TYR A 742 32.68 22.35 11.79
C TYR A 742 32.10 21.45 12.89
N PHE A 743 30.77 21.49 12.98
CA PHE A 743 29.96 20.61 13.80
C PHE A 743 29.30 19.54 12.93
N ASN A 744 29.29 18.30 13.42
CA ASN A 744 28.49 17.21 12.87
C ASN A 744 27.42 16.80 13.88
N PHE A 745 26.23 16.45 13.38
CA PHE A 745 25.12 16.03 14.22
C PHE A 745 24.96 14.49 14.18
N PRO A 746 25.41 13.75 15.21
CA PRO A 746 25.75 12.33 15.03
C PRO A 746 24.63 11.36 15.45
N TYR A 747 23.42 11.82 15.75
CA TYR A 747 22.37 10.96 16.31
C TYR A 747 21.61 10.20 15.22
N VAL A 748 21.06 9.01 15.53
CA VAL A 748 20.17 8.31 14.57
C VAL A 748 18.95 9.18 14.28
N THR A 749 18.33 9.67 15.34
CA THR A 749 17.07 10.42 15.32
C THR A 749 17.34 11.90 15.47
N ILE A 750 16.94 12.65 14.44
CA ILE A 750 16.89 14.11 14.47
C ILE A 750 15.48 14.49 14.06
N GLU A 751 14.69 14.97 15.01
CA GLU A 751 13.22 14.95 14.92
C GLU A 751 12.56 16.29 15.29
N ASN A 752 13.36 17.36 15.31
CA ASN A 752 12.86 18.67 15.68
C ASN A 752 13.45 19.71 14.73
N VAL A 753 12.58 20.44 14.02
CA VAL A 753 12.94 21.62 13.23
C VAL A 753 11.91 22.74 13.44
N LEU A 754 12.38 23.96 13.70
CA LEU A 754 11.52 25.12 13.88
C LEU A 754 12.10 26.36 13.24
N VAL A 755 11.33 27.05 12.41
CA VAL A 755 11.70 28.38 11.90
C VAL A 755 11.59 29.39 13.03
N LEU A 756 12.71 30.02 13.40
CA LEU A 756 12.75 31.03 14.46
C LEU A 756 12.54 32.44 13.95
N ASP A 757 13.12 32.74 12.78
CA ASP A 757 12.96 33.99 12.05
C ASP A 757 13.31 33.75 10.56
N LYS A 758 13.40 34.83 9.77
CA LYS A 758 13.65 34.75 8.33
C LYS A 758 14.94 34.04 7.95
N ASN A 759 15.94 33.93 8.82
CA ASN A 759 17.20 33.28 8.46
C ASN A 759 17.80 32.49 9.62
N THR A 760 16.99 32.11 10.62
CA THR A 760 17.43 31.30 11.74
C THR A 760 16.45 30.16 11.97
N ILE A 761 16.97 28.94 12.06
CA ILE A 761 16.20 27.75 12.40
C ILE A 761 16.75 27.11 13.67
N LEU A 762 15.88 26.43 14.40
CA LEU A 762 16.23 25.54 15.51
C LEU A 762 16.18 24.10 15.01
N VAL A 763 17.18 23.30 15.37
CA VAL A 763 17.18 21.85 15.15
C VAL A 763 17.54 21.13 16.45
N ALA A 764 16.88 20.03 16.78
CA ALA A 764 17.23 19.21 17.95
C ALA A 764 17.04 17.71 17.67
N ASN A 765 17.76 16.87 18.41
CA ASN A 765 17.62 15.42 18.31
C ASN A 765 16.59 14.89 19.30
N ASP A 766 15.93 13.80 18.92
CA ASP A 766 15.48 12.83 19.89
C ASP A 766 16.67 11.95 20.30
N ASN A 767 16.77 11.62 21.57
CA ASN A 767 17.85 10.79 22.09
C ASN A 767 17.42 9.33 22.33
N ASN A 768 16.24 8.92 21.89
CA ASN A 768 15.75 7.54 21.96
C ASN A 768 15.93 6.92 23.35
N TYR A 769 15.59 7.68 24.40
CA TYR A 769 16.05 7.37 25.74
C TYR A 769 15.69 5.94 26.18
N PRO A 770 16.64 5.15 26.72
CA PRO A 770 17.99 5.52 27.18
C PRO A 770 19.12 5.13 26.20
N ALA A 771 18.96 5.38 24.91
CA ALA A 771 19.93 4.98 23.89
C ALA A 771 21.32 5.62 24.07
N THR A 772 22.29 4.96 23.43
CA THR A 772 23.69 5.38 23.34
C THR A 772 24.15 5.28 21.88
N GLY A 773 25.19 6.02 21.54
CA GLY A 773 25.93 5.82 20.30
C GLY A 773 26.24 7.09 19.52
N GLY A 774 25.44 8.15 19.66
CA GLY A 774 25.66 9.43 18.99
C GLY A 774 27.00 10.06 19.40
N ARG A 775 27.27 10.15 20.72
CA ARG A 775 28.55 10.67 21.25
C ARG A 775 29.51 9.59 21.74
N GLY A 776 29.25 8.33 21.39
CA GLY A 776 30.07 7.17 21.72
C GLY A 776 29.25 5.98 22.19
N LYS A 777 29.75 4.76 21.95
CA LYS A 777 29.02 3.51 22.18
C LYS A 777 28.42 3.33 23.59
N ASP A 778 29.07 3.88 24.61
CA ASP A 778 28.67 3.72 26.02
C ASP A 778 28.24 5.06 26.65
N VAL A 779 28.05 6.10 25.82
CA VAL A 779 27.64 7.44 26.26
C VAL A 779 26.15 7.57 26.01
N LYS A 780 25.37 7.83 27.05
CA LYS A 780 23.95 8.14 26.90
C LYS A 780 23.82 9.42 26.08
N ASP A 781 22.95 9.36 25.09
CA ASP A 781 22.76 10.47 24.18
C ASP A 781 21.98 11.60 24.89
N GLN A 782 22.56 12.80 24.85
CA GLN A 782 21.91 14.03 25.30
C GLN A 782 20.89 14.48 24.26
N ASN A 783 19.90 15.29 24.65
CA ASN A 783 19.19 16.11 23.66
C ASN A 783 19.98 17.41 23.46
N GLU A 784 20.57 17.57 22.29
CA GLU A 784 21.27 18.77 21.84
C GLU A 784 20.32 19.64 21.02
N VAL A 785 20.39 20.95 21.25
CA VAL A 785 19.59 21.96 20.55
C VAL A 785 20.51 22.95 19.87
N LEU A 786 20.30 23.13 18.56
CA LEU A 786 21.12 23.91 17.66
C LEU A 786 20.34 25.13 17.18
N TRP A 787 20.98 26.30 17.19
CA TRP A 787 20.50 27.49 16.48
C TRP A 787 21.36 27.70 15.26
N ILE A 788 20.75 27.62 14.08
CA ILE A 788 21.45 27.64 12.80
C ILE A 788 21.06 28.90 12.05
N ARG A 789 22.03 29.76 11.77
CA ARG A 789 21.89 30.91 10.88
C ARG A 789 22.08 30.45 9.44
N LEU A 790 21.15 30.83 8.58
CA LEU A 790 21.17 30.56 7.14
C LEU A 790 21.82 31.74 6.39
N PRO A 791 22.50 31.47 5.27
CA PRO A 791 23.12 32.50 4.44
C PRO A 791 22.14 33.25 3.52
N PHE A 792 20.84 32.96 3.63
CA PHE A 792 19.76 33.58 2.87
C PHE A 792 18.51 33.72 3.73
N ASP A 793 17.60 34.57 3.28
CA ASP A 793 16.29 34.73 3.91
C ASP A 793 15.28 33.71 3.33
N LEU A 794 14.59 33.02 4.23
CA LEU A 794 13.36 32.29 4.00
C LEU A 794 12.19 33.28 3.82
N ASN A 795 11.23 32.92 2.98
CA ASN A 795 10.02 33.71 2.75
C ASN A 795 8.96 33.50 3.86
N VAL A 796 9.28 33.96 5.07
CA VAL A 796 8.50 33.66 6.27
C VAL A 796 7.18 34.46 6.34
N SER A 797 6.05 33.76 6.49
CA SER A 797 4.74 34.41 6.68
C SER A 797 4.60 35.05 8.06
N ALA A 798 3.71 36.03 8.17
CA ALA A 798 3.29 36.56 9.46
C ALA A 798 2.71 35.44 10.35
N GLY A 799 3.28 35.25 11.54
CA GLY A 799 2.87 34.19 12.48
C GLY A 799 3.82 33.00 12.56
N VAL A 800 4.80 32.90 11.65
CA VAL A 800 5.93 31.98 11.76
C VAL A 800 7.12 32.69 12.41
N GLY A 801 7.83 31.99 13.29
CA GLY A 801 8.93 32.56 14.06
C GLY A 801 8.50 33.26 15.35
N ARG A 802 9.49 33.63 16.18
CA ARG A 802 9.27 34.34 17.44
C ARG A 802 9.06 35.83 17.15
N LYS A 803 7.96 36.41 17.65
CA LYS A 803 7.78 37.87 17.65
C LYS A 803 8.73 38.54 18.63
#